data_AF-A0AA88LB40-F1
#
_entry.id   AF-A0AA88LB40-F1
#
_cell.length_a   1.000
_cell.length_b   1.000
_cell.length_c   1.000
_cell.angle_alpha   90.00
_cell.angle_beta   90.00
_cell.angle_gamma   90.00
#
_symmetry.space_group_name_H-M   'P 1'
#
loop_
_entity.id
_entity.type
_entity.pdbx_description
1 polymer ?
#
loop_
_entity_poly.entity_id
_entity_poly.type
_entity_poly.pdbx_seq_one_letter_code
_entity_poly.pdbx_strand_id
1 'polypeptide(L)'
;MSDLVEKVLKEIDKNEKTSSLVLAKQLNVDHQKVVGAIKSILSAGEVIKAEQKSDKNWELTSEGLEVASQGSHEGLVFRAIPPEGVTKDELLEIISKDKVDIGLGKAISLGWIMSDKNTGTKAPKFERKVQFIDDKVQKNLNSFQKGKELDKSVLLEYKKRKLVREVLITSYIVSKGSQFSTTLSKQETELTTDMITSGSWKEKSFKSYNFNALGATLSKGHLHPLQKVLEQYRQIFLEMGFSEMPTNNYVESSFWNFDALFQPQQHPARDAHDTFFLSEPKYGDNIPPEYMEKVERVHSTGGYGSIGYRYDWKVEEARKNVLRTHTTAVSAKMLYKLAQEPVFMPVKYFSIDRVYRNETLDATHLAEFHQIEGVVADYGLTLGDLLGVINEFFKKLGIEKLRFKPAYNPYTEPSMEVFSYHEGLKKWVEIGNSGLFRPEMLLPMGLPEGVNVIAWGLSLERPTMIKYCINNIRDLVGPRVNLEMVHENPICRIDKRGDKKLHSDKDTIGDLEATFNSVWIRASQLAQELNQLRKDVGLGSLEVPTYLELTNSKPLKTLEPSIDLSSIFVSLSLTCDPDFPPIGIFKLVETISKYIPTITSVHIHSSMKNRDFRTDYIPTLDTPGYQLRITLIFKKVGRSSIVCIGNRKMSLSQADLFRLVCRIYELVTKCPVYESVNEAAFIDMWLELQDECETSREINLKGFLEEVIKRLEKFGWLINSDKSVCDVFVADYLQTRNDKYPSIVSNWIQRCM
;
A
#
# COMPACT_ATOMS: atom_id res chain seq x y z
N MET A 1 29.96 -26.79 27.09
CA MET A 1 29.62 -25.41 27.54
C MET A 1 28.97 -25.38 28.91
N SER A 2 28.08 -26.31 29.29
CA SER A 2 27.47 -26.38 30.64
C SER A 2 28.48 -26.26 31.79
N ASP A 3 29.53 -27.08 31.78
CA ASP A 3 30.61 -27.04 32.79
C ASP A 3 31.33 -25.67 32.87
N LEU A 4 31.43 -24.93 31.76
CA LEU A 4 31.97 -23.56 31.76
C LEU A 4 30.98 -22.55 32.36
N VAL A 5 29.67 -22.72 32.09
CA VAL A 5 28.60 -21.89 32.67
C VAL A 5 28.56 -22.04 34.18
N GLU A 6 28.62 -23.27 34.71
CA GLU A 6 28.66 -23.51 36.15
C GLU A 6 29.94 -22.95 36.80
N LYS A 7 31.10 -23.07 36.14
CA LYS A 7 32.36 -22.47 36.62
C LYS A 7 32.30 -20.94 36.67
N VAL A 8 31.72 -20.32 35.64
CA VAL A 8 31.49 -18.86 35.62
C VAL A 8 30.54 -18.44 36.75
N LEU A 9 29.43 -19.16 36.97
CA LEU A 9 28.52 -18.91 38.09
C LEU A 9 29.21 -19.05 39.45
N LYS A 10 30.03 -20.10 39.66
CA LYS A 10 30.80 -20.31 40.90
C LYS A 10 31.82 -19.21 41.16
N GLU A 11 32.45 -18.63 40.14
CA GLU A 11 33.38 -17.50 40.32
C GLU A 11 32.67 -16.14 40.52
N ILE A 12 31.45 -15.97 39.98
CA ILE A 12 30.56 -14.83 40.31
C ILE A 12 29.98 -14.99 41.73
N ASP A 13 29.82 -16.21 42.23
CA ASP A 13 29.37 -16.42 43.61
C ASP A 13 30.41 -15.95 44.63
N LYS A 14 31.69 -16.24 44.38
CA LYS A 14 32.83 -15.82 45.21
C LYS A 14 33.13 -14.32 45.13
N ASN A 15 32.88 -13.68 43.99
CA ASN A 15 33.24 -12.28 43.73
C ASN A 15 31.99 -11.47 43.38
N GLU A 16 31.54 -10.57 44.27
CA GLU A 16 30.29 -9.79 44.10
C GLU A 16 30.17 -9.09 42.73
N LYS A 17 31.32 -8.67 42.17
CA LYS A 17 31.42 -8.05 40.84
C LYS A 17 32.74 -8.50 40.18
N THR A 18 32.67 -8.99 38.95
CA THR A 18 33.85 -9.45 38.18
C THR A 18 33.74 -9.06 36.70
N SER A 19 34.83 -9.16 35.94
CA SER A 19 34.85 -8.87 34.50
C SER A 19 35.08 -10.15 33.70
N SER A 20 34.48 -10.27 32.52
CA SER A 20 34.70 -11.40 31.62
C SER A 20 36.18 -11.57 31.21
N LEU A 21 36.96 -10.49 31.18
CA LEU A 21 38.42 -10.54 30.96
C LEU A 21 39.19 -11.13 32.16
N VAL A 22 38.69 -10.91 33.39
CA VAL A 22 39.27 -11.47 34.62
C VAL A 22 38.89 -12.95 34.74
N LEU A 23 37.62 -13.28 34.49
CA LEU A 23 37.12 -14.66 34.42
C LEU A 23 37.87 -15.49 33.35
N ALA A 24 38.13 -14.94 32.17
CA ALA A 24 38.92 -15.61 31.13
C ALA A 24 40.33 -16.00 31.61
N LYS A 25 41.01 -15.09 32.32
CA LYS A 25 42.33 -15.35 32.92
C LYS A 25 42.27 -16.36 34.08
N GLN A 26 41.31 -16.21 35.00
CA GLN A 26 41.16 -17.09 36.17
C GLN A 26 40.78 -18.53 35.78
N LEU A 27 39.91 -18.69 34.79
CA LEU A 27 39.48 -20.01 34.32
C LEU A 27 40.46 -20.63 33.30
N ASN A 28 41.45 -19.86 32.82
CA ASN A 28 42.35 -20.21 31.72
C ASN A 28 41.59 -20.62 30.45
N VAL A 29 40.59 -19.82 30.06
CA VAL A 29 39.71 -20.05 28.91
C VAL A 29 39.67 -18.80 28.04
N ASP A 30 39.64 -19.01 26.71
CA ASP A 30 39.45 -17.94 25.73
C ASP A 30 38.25 -17.03 26.06
N HIS A 31 38.45 -15.72 25.92
CA HIS A 31 37.48 -14.68 26.29
C HIS A 31 36.15 -14.82 25.53
N GLN A 32 36.14 -15.25 24.26
CA GLN A 32 34.89 -15.42 23.51
C GLN A 32 34.04 -16.56 24.08
N LYS A 33 34.67 -17.63 24.61
CA LYS A 33 33.94 -18.73 25.27
C LYS A 33 33.31 -18.26 26.60
N VAL A 34 34.01 -17.40 27.35
CA VAL A 34 33.47 -16.81 28.59
C VAL A 34 32.33 -15.83 28.28
N VAL A 35 32.47 -14.99 27.25
CA VAL A 35 31.39 -14.11 26.76
C VAL A 35 30.18 -14.92 26.29
N GLY A 36 30.39 -16.04 25.58
CA GLY A 36 29.34 -16.97 25.20
C GLY A 36 28.62 -17.59 26.41
N ALA A 37 29.36 -17.99 27.44
CA ALA A 37 28.78 -18.49 28.69
C ALA A 37 27.93 -17.43 29.42
N ILE A 38 28.43 -16.20 29.54
CA ILE A 38 27.70 -15.05 30.13
C ILE A 38 26.39 -14.79 29.37
N LYS A 39 26.43 -14.75 28.03
CA LYS A 39 25.23 -14.60 27.19
C LYS A 39 24.23 -15.75 27.38
N SER A 40 24.72 -16.98 27.54
CA SER A 40 23.87 -18.14 27.83
C SER A 40 23.19 -18.05 29.20
N ILE A 41 23.87 -17.54 30.23
CA ILE A 41 23.29 -17.32 31.56
C ILE A 41 22.24 -16.21 31.51
N LEU A 42 22.53 -15.08 30.85
CA LEU A 42 21.55 -13.99 30.64
C LEU A 42 20.29 -14.47 29.89
N SER A 43 20.44 -15.42 28.96
CA SER A 43 19.31 -15.98 28.22
C SER A 43 18.40 -16.91 29.05
N ALA A 44 18.81 -17.30 30.26
CA ALA A 44 18.04 -18.14 31.18
C ALA A 44 17.24 -17.33 32.22
N GLY A 45 17.29 -16.00 32.17
CA GLY A 45 16.56 -15.10 33.07
C GLY A 45 17.49 -14.16 33.87
N GLU A 46 16.97 -13.56 34.94
CA GLU A 46 17.73 -12.63 35.79
C GLU A 46 18.70 -13.33 36.76
N VAL A 47 19.40 -14.36 36.30
CA VAL A 47 20.41 -15.09 37.09
C VAL A 47 21.61 -14.20 37.38
N ILE A 48 22.05 -13.40 36.40
CA ILE A 48 23.14 -12.42 36.53
C ILE A 48 22.73 -11.08 35.94
N LYS A 49 23.34 -9.99 36.42
CA LYS A 49 23.32 -8.68 35.76
C LYS A 49 24.65 -8.50 35.04
N ALA A 50 24.62 -8.03 33.80
CA ALA A 50 25.81 -7.81 32.99
C ALA A 50 25.78 -6.43 32.30
N GLU A 51 26.77 -5.60 32.61
CA GLU A 51 27.00 -4.31 31.98
C GLU A 51 28.06 -4.47 30.89
N GLN A 52 27.75 -4.05 29.66
CA GLN A 52 28.68 -4.17 28.53
C GLN A 52 29.65 -2.99 28.51
N LYS A 53 30.95 -3.26 28.66
CA LYS A 53 32.02 -2.27 28.49
C LYS A 53 32.82 -2.55 27.22
N SER A 54 32.94 -1.56 26.35
CA SER A 54 33.73 -1.65 25.13
C SER A 54 34.94 -0.72 25.20
N ASP A 55 36.13 -1.31 25.14
CA ASP A 55 37.41 -0.59 25.10
C ASP A 55 37.98 -0.66 23.67
N LYS A 56 38.60 0.44 23.21
CA LYS A 56 39.12 0.60 21.85
C LYS A 56 40.64 0.49 21.84
N ASN A 57 41.16 -0.61 21.32
CA ASN A 57 42.58 -0.81 21.13
C ASN A 57 42.95 -0.67 19.64
N TRP A 58 44.19 -0.25 19.38
CA TRP A 58 44.74 -0.18 18.03
C TRP A 58 45.74 -1.32 17.83
N GLU A 59 45.61 -2.03 16.72
CA GLU A 59 46.50 -3.14 16.35
C GLU A 59 47.09 -2.91 14.96
N LEU A 60 48.29 -3.41 14.72
CA LEU A 60 48.85 -3.54 13.37
C LEU A 60 48.05 -4.59 12.59
N THR A 61 47.81 -4.33 11.30
CA THR A 61 47.33 -5.38 10.39
C THR A 61 48.48 -6.30 9.97
N SER A 62 48.18 -7.39 9.28
CA SER A 62 49.21 -8.25 8.65
C SER A 62 50.12 -7.43 7.71
N GLU A 63 49.53 -6.55 6.91
CA GLU A 63 50.25 -5.60 6.04
C GLU A 63 51.06 -4.57 6.86
N GLY A 64 50.52 -4.08 7.98
CA GLY A 64 51.23 -3.18 8.90
C GLY A 64 52.45 -3.81 9.56
N LEU A 65 52.40 -5.10 9.90
CA LEU A 65 53.53 -5.88 10.42
C LEU A 65 54.61 -6.11 9.34
N GLU A 66 54.20 -6.36 8.11
CA GLU A 66 55.11 -6.46 6.97
C GLU A 66 55.81 -5.12 6.70
N VAL A 67 55.07 -4.02 6.70
CA VAL A 67 55.63 -2.67 6.54
C VAL A 67 56.57 -2.28 7.68
N ALA A 68 56.25 -2.64 8.94
CA ALA A 68 57.11 -2.38 10.09
C ALA A 68 58.47 -3.11 10.01
N SER A 69 58.49 -4.29 9.39
CA SER A 69 59.68 -5.15 9.26
C SER A 69 60.49 -4.89 8.00
N GLN A 70 59.85 -4.80 6.83
CA GLN A 70 60.53 -4.69 5.53
C GLN A 70 60.69 -3.23 5.05
N GLY A 71 59.71 -2.37 5.34
CA GLY A 71 59.66 -0.98 4.86
C GLY A 71 58.29 -0.63 4.29
N SER A 72 58.01 0.67 4.16
CA SER A 72 56.81 1.16 3.47
C SER A 72 56.83 0.83 1.99
N HIS A 73 55.67 0.72 1.35
CA HIS A 73 55.57 0.43 -0.10
C HIS A 73 56.33 1.48 -0.93
N GLU A 74 56.24 2.76 -0.56
CA GLU A 74 57.02 3.85 -1.15
C GLU A 74 58.53 3.72 -0.88
N GLY A 75 58.94 3.24 0.30
CA GLY A 75 60.33 2.99 0.64
C GLY A 75 60.93 1.76 -0.07
N LEU A 76 60.14 0.69 -0.25
CA LEU A 76 60.51 -0.51 -1.00
C LEU A 76 60.70 -0.20 -2.48
N VAL A 77 59.74 0.51 -3.10
CA VAL A 77 59.84 0.96 -4.49
C VAL A 77 61.06 1.87 -4.69
N PHE A 78 61.31 2.83 -3.80
CA PHE A 78 62.52 3.66 -3.88
C PHE A 78 63.82 2.82 -3.82
N ARG A 79 63.90 1.84 -2.91
CA ARG A 79 65.07 0.95 -2.78
C ARG A 79 65.27 0.05 -4.01
N ALA A 80 64.19 -0.36 -4.68
CA ALA A 80 64.24 -1.21 -5.88
C ALA A 80 64.64 -0.45 -7.17
N ILE A 81 64.40 0.86 -7.27
CA ILE A 81 64.81 1.66 -8.43
C ILE A 81 66.34 1.86 -8.42
N PRO A 82 67.10 1.39 -9.43
CA PRO A 82 68.55 1.61 -9.51
C PRO A 82 68.87 3.03 -10.01
N PRO A 83 70.13 3.52 -9.88
CA PRO A 83 70.53 4.84 -10.37
C PRO A 83 70.25 5.08 -11.86
N GLU A 84 70.32 4.02 -12.66
CA GLU A 84 70.08 4.02 -14.10
C GLU A 84 68.59 4.10 -14.47
N GLY A 85 67.68 4.05 -13.49
CA GLY A 85 66.23 4.04 -13.67
C GLY A 85 65.66 2.70 -14.14
N VAL A 86 64.37 2.48 -13.91
CA VAL A 86 63.69 1.19 -14.16
C VAL A 86 62.26 1.40 -14.65
N THR A 87 61.74 0.48 -15.45
CA THR A 87 60.34 0.48 -15.91
C THR A 87 59.40 -0.09 -14.85
N LYS A 88 58.08 0.06 -15.07
CA LYS A 88 57.09 -0.53 -14.18
C LYS A 88 57.15 -2.06 -14.20
N ASP A 89 57.37 -2.68 -15.36
CA ASP A 89 57.28 -4.13 -15.51
C ASP A 89 58.46 -4.84 -14.81
N GLU A 90 59.67 -4.27 -14.88
CA GLU A 90 60.84 -4.73 -14.12
C GLU A 90 60.64 -4.61 -12.60
N LEU A 91 59.90 -3.59 -12.12
CA LEU A 91 59.53 -3.49 -10.70
C LEU A 91 58.52 -4.56 -10.26
N LEU A 92 57.67 -5.05 -11.18
CA LEU A 92 56.69 -6.11 -10.91
C LEU A 92 57.32 -7.50 -10.77
N GLU A 93 58.54 -7.70 -11.27
CA GLU A 93 59.31 -8.94 -11.06
C GLU A 93 59.90 -9.03 -9.64
N ILE A 94 60.16 -7.87 -9.00
CA ILE A 94 60.83 -7.77 -7.69
C ILE A 94 59.82 -7.58 -6.55
N ILE A 95 58.74 -6.83 -6.79
CA ILE A 95 57.74 -6.44 -5.79
C ILE A 95 56.34 -6.78 -6.31
N SER A 96 55.46 -7.29 -5.44
CA SER A 96 54.08 -7.63 -5.83
C SER A 96 53.30 -6.41 -6.35
N LYS A 97 52.48 -6.65 -7.37
CA LYS A 97 51.75 -5.62 -8.14
C LYS A 97 51.05 -4.57 -7.30
N ASP A 98 50.30 -4.99 -6.28
CA ASP A 98 49.54 -4.10 -5.42
C ASP A 98 50.43 -3.13 -4.63
N LYS A 99 51.64 -3.58 -4.23
CA LYS A 99 52.62 -2.76 -3.52
C LYS A 99 53.35 -1.80 -4.48
N VAL A 100 53.64 -2.22 -5.72
CA VAL A 100 54.23 -1.36 -6.76
C VAL A 100 53.31 -0.19 -7.12
N ASP A 101 52.02 -0.47 -7.35
CA ASP A 101 51.04 0.56 -7.74
C ASP A 101 50.84 1.61 -6.63
N ILE A 102 50.71 1.18 -5.37
CA ILE A 102 50.58 2.08 -4.22
C ILE A 102 51.90 2.83 -3.95
N GLY A 103 53.04 2.13 -4.01
CA GLY A 103 54.37 2.66 -3.72
C GLY A 103 54.83 3.72 -4.73
N LEU A 104 54.65 3.49 -6.03
CA LEU A 104 55.00 4.45 -7.08
C LEU A 104 54.23 5.77 -6.91
N GLY A 105 52.90 5.70 -6.77
CA GLY A 105 52.07 6.90 -6.61
C GLY A 105 52.45 7.74 -5.39
N LYS A 106 52.72 7.08 -4.25
CA LYS A 106 53.11 7.77 -3.03
C LYS A 106 54.55 8.31 -3.08
N ALA A 107 55.51 7.55 -3.62
CA ALA A 107 56.89 8.00 -3.79
C ALA A 107 57.03 9.21 -4.73
N ILE A 108 56.20 9.29 -5.80
CA ILE A 108 56.10 10.48 -6.66
C ILE A 108 55.53 11.66 -5.86
N SER A 109 54.45 11.45 -5.09
CA SER A 109 53.83 12.52 -4.29
C SER A 109 54.74 13.09 -3.19
N LEU A 110 55.67 12.28 -2.68
CA LEU A 110 56.70 12.68 -1.71
C LEU A 110 57.96 13.26 -2.37
N GLY A 111 58.01 13.31 -3.71
CA GLY A 111 59.14 13.83 -4.47
C GLY A 111 60.40 12.96 -4.41
N TRP A 112 60.28 11.68 -4.03
CA TRP A 112 61.42 10.76 -3.92
C TRP A 112 61.89 10.22 -5.29
N ILE A 113 60.95 10.08 -6.23
CA ILE A 113 61.17 9.57 -7.58
C ILE A 113 60.49 10.46 -8.61
N MET A 114 60.94 10.39 -9.86
CA MET A 114 60.37 11.08 -11.02
C MET A 114 60.06 10.06 -12.12
N SER A 115 59.06 10.35 -12.96
CA SER A 115 58.81 9.58 -14.18
C SER A 115 59.24 10.35 -15.42
N ASP A 116 60.15 9.79 -16.20
CA ASP A 116 60.45 10.24 -17.55
C ASP A 116 59.49 9.56 -18.55
N LYS A 117 59.04 10.36 -19.52
CA LYS A 117 58.14 9.97 -20.61
C LYS A 117 58.77 10.17 -22.00
N ASN A 118 59.99 10.71 -22.07
CA ASN A 118 60.70 10.99 -23.33
C ASN A 118 61.65 9.86 -23.77
N THR A 119 61.80 8.80 -22.99
CA THR A 119 62.41 7.55 -23.47
C THR A 119 61.54 6.94 -24.57
N GLY A 120 62.11 6.65 -25.75
CA GLY A 120 61.38 6.15 -26.94
C GLY A 120 60.75 4.75 -26.85
N THR A 121 60.55 4.24 -25.64
CA THR A 121 59.85 3.00 -25.30
C THR A 121 58.39 3.31 -24.91
N LYS A 122 57.46 2.37 -25.15
CA LYS A 122 56.01 2.57 -24.88
C LYS A 122 55.63 2.68 -23.39
N ALA A 123 56.58 2.59 -22.46
CA ALA A 123 56.33 2.58 -21.01
C ALA A 123 57.20 3.65 -20.32
N PRO A 124 56.67 4.40 -19.32
CA PRO A 124 57.41 5.41 -18.59
C PRO A 124 58.50 4.78 -17.71
N LYS A 125 59.64 5.46 -17.62
CA LYS A 125 60.78 5.04 -16.80
C LYS A 125 60.81 5.83 -15.49
N PHE A 126 61.11 5.18 -14.37
CA PHE A 126 61.14 5.80 -13.05
C PHE A 126 62.57 5.91 -12.55
N GLU A 127 62.95 7.11 -12.09
CA GLU A 127 64.30 7.45 -11.64
C GLU A 127 64.26 8.08 -10.24
N ARG A 128 65.33 7.89 -9.45
CA ARG A 128 65.46 8.48 -8.11
C ARG A 128 65.74 9.98 -8.20
N LYS A 129 64.89 10.80 -7.57
CA LYS A 129 65.10 12.25 -7.47
C LYS A 129 65.98 12.64 -6.27
N VAL A 130 66.07 11.77 -5.26
CA VAL A 130 66.89 11.94 -4.05
C VAL A 130 67.79 10.73 -3.84
N GLN A 131 68.95 10.91 -3.20
CA GLN A 131 69.86 9.79 -2.90
C GLN A 131 69.46 8.99 -1.65
N PHE A 132 68.83 9.64 -0.67
CA PHE A 132 68.44 9.04 0.61
C PHE A 132 67.00 9.43 0.95
N ILE A 133 66.27 8.51 1.61
CA ILE A 133 64.90 8.73 2.10
C ILE A 133 64.80 8.48 3.60
N ASP A 134 63.87 9.16 4.26
CA ASP A 134 63.49 8.90 5.64
C ASP A 134 62.14 8.16 5.68
N ASP A 135 62.17 6.84 5.86
CA ASP A 135 60.95 6.03 5.97
C ASP A 135 60.29 6.20 7.36
N LYS A 136 59.60 7.33 7.50
CA LYS A 136 58.83 7.68 8.70
C LYS A 136 57.70 6.68 8.98
N VAL A 137 57.15 6.04 7.94
CA VAL A 137 56.05 5.08 8.07
C VAL A 137 56.54 3.80 8.74
N GLN A 138 57.67 3.23 8.26
CA GLN A 138 58.34 2.10 8.89
C GLN A 138 58.74 2.42 10.33
N LYS A 139 59.38 3.58 10.57
CA LYS A 139 59.81 4.01 11.91
C LYS A 139 58.65 4.17 12.90
N ASN A 140 57.54 4.74 12.47
CA ASN A 140 56.35 4.93 13.31
C ASN A 140 55.68 3.59 13.64
N LEU A 141 55.51 2.69 12.67
CA LEU A 141 54.88 1.37 12.90
C LEU A 141 55.77 0.45 13.75
N ASN A 142 57.09 0.50 13.59
CA ASN A 142 58.06 -0.22 14.45
C ASN A 142 58.08 0.33 15.89
N SER A 143 57.94 1.65 16.06
CA SER A 143 57.80 2.28 17.38
C SER A 143 56.48 1.93 18.06
N PHE A 144 55.40 1.86 17.28
CA PHE A 144 54.07 1.43 17.73
C PHE A 144 54.05 -0.04 18.14
N GLN A 145 54.71 -0.93 17.38
CA GLN A 145 54.91 -2.34 17.74
C GLN A 145 55.66 -2.51 19.08
N LYS A 146 56.54 -1.55 19.42
CA LYS A 146 57.28 -1.50 20.70
C LYS A 146 56.51 -0.80 21.83
N GLY A 147 55.22 -0.52 21.64
CA GLY A 147 54.34 0.03 22.68
C GLY A 147 54.41 1.55 22.87
N LYS A 148 54.99 2.32 21.93
CA LYS A 148 54.84 3.78 21.94
C LYS A 148 53.52 4.19 21.30
N GLU A 149 52.79 5.10 21.95
CA GLU A 149 51.60 5.71 21.36
C GLU A 149 51.95 6.55 20.13
N LEU A 150 51.05 6.58 19.15
CA LEU A 150 51.11 7.42 17.96
C LEU A 150 50.02 8.49 18.01
N ASP A 151 50.29 9.65 17.44
CA ASP A 151 49.31 10.73 17.32
C ASP A 151 48.04 10.29 16.59
N LYS A 152 46.89 10.80 17.05
CA LYS A 152 45.56 10.46 16.49
C LYS A 152 45.45 10.77 14.99
N SER A 153 46.13 11.80 14.50
CA SER A 153 46.20 12.14 13.07
C SER A 153 46.91 11.03 12.26
N VAL A 154 48.03 10.52 12.77
CA VAL A 154 48.83 9.45 12.16
C VAL A 154 48.07 8.12 12.17
N LEU A 155 47.40 7.79 13.28
CA LEU A 155 46.55 6.59 13.36
C LEU A 155 45.40 6.62 12.35
N LEU A 156 44.77 7.79 12.12
CA LEU A 156 43.72 7.94 11.11
C LEU A 156 44.26 7.82 9.67
N GLU A 157 45.45 8.33 9.37
CA GLU A 157 46.11 8.10 8.07
C GLU A 157 46.42 6.61 7.88
N TYR A 158 47.01 5.96 8.89
CA TYR A 158 47.39 4.55 8.80
C TYR A 158 46.18 3.61 8.75
N LYS A 159 45.04 4.00 9.35
CA LYS A 159 43.76 3.31 9.18
C LYS A 159 43.24 3.40 7.74
N LYS A 160 43.30 4.58 7.11
CA LYS A 160 42.97 4.74 5.67
C LYS A 160 43.89 3.92 4.77
N ARG A 161 45.18 3.81 5.14
CA ARG A 161 46.19 2.98 4.46
C ARG A 161 46.11 1.48 4.79
N LYS A 162 45.14 1.03 5.61
CA LYS A 162 44.99 -0.37 6.09
C LYS A 162 46.19 -0.94 6.87
N LEU A 163 47.10 -0.09 7.36
CA LEU A 163 48.29 -0.52 8.12
C LEU A 163 48.01 -0.71 9.62
N VAL A 164 47.03 0.01 10.16
CA VAL A 164 46.49 -0.23 11.50
C VAL A 164 44.98 -0.43 11.44
N ARG A 165 44.45 -1.21 12.39
CA ARG A 165 43.02 -1.41 12.61
C ARG A 165 42.65 -1.05 14.04
N GLU A 166 41.41 -0.61 14.20
CA GLU A 166 40.79 -0.36 15.51
C GLU A 166 40.04 -1.63 15.91
N VAL A 167 40.47 -2.28 17.00
CA VAL A 167 39.85 -3.48 17.55
C VAL A 167 39.01 -3.09 18.77
N LEU A 168 37.70 -3.29 18.64
CA LEU A 168 36.76 -3.07 19.73
C LEU A 168 36.73 -4.31 20.64
N ILE A 169 37.42 -4.25 21.77
CA ILE A 169 37.34 -5.32 22.78
C ILE A 169 36.09 -5.08 23.61
N THR A 170 35.08 -5.92 23.39
CA THR A 170 33.88 -5.96 24.21
C THR A 170 34.11 -6.89 25.40
N SER A 171 33.94 -6.36 26.61
CA SER A 171 33.93 -7.11 27.87
C SER A 171 32.59 -6.91 28.58
N TYR A 172 32.27 -7.82 29.49
CA TYR A 172 31.09 -7.69 30.36
C TYR A 172 31.55 -7.59 31.80
N ILE A 173 31.00 -6.62 32.52
CA ILE A 173 31.10 -6.50 33.97
C ILE A 173 29.87 -7.20 34.54
N VAL A 174 30.07 -8.27 35.31
CA VAL A 174 29.01 -9.18 35.74
C VAL A 174 28.89 -9.14 37.27
N SER A 175 27.65 -9.13 37.76
CA SER A 175 27.29 -9.23 39.17
C SER A 175 26.08 -10.17 39.35
N LYS A 176 25.78 -10.55 40.60
CA LYS A 176 24.62 -11.39 40.92
C LYS A 176 23.30 -10.74 40.49
N GLY A 177 22.39 -11.54 39.95
CA GLY A 177 21.03 -11.14 39.58
C GLY A 177 20.01 -11.41 40.69
N SER A 178 18.72 -11.17 40.40
CA SER A 178 17.62 -11.40 41.35
C SER A 178 17.34 -12.90 41.56
N GLN A 179 17.68 -13.73 40.57
CA GLN A 179 17.47 -15.19 40.55
C GLN A 179 18.81 -15.93 40.50
N PHE A 180 19.84 -15.41 41.17
CA PHE A 180 21.18 -16.01 41.14
C PHE A 180 21.19 -17.45 41.70
N SER A 181 21.67 -18.39 40.89
CA SER A 181 21.81 -19.81 41.21
C SER A 181 23.13 -20.33 40.65
N THR A 182 23.76 -21.27 41.35
CA THR A 182 24.98 -21.96 40.88
C THR A 182 24.70 -23.04 39.83
N THR A 183 23.44 -23.44 39.66
CA THR A 183 22.97 -24.44 38.69
C THR A 183 21.86 -23.87 37.82
N LEU A 184 21.99 -24.06 36.50
CA LEU A 184 21.07 -23.51 35.51
C LEU A 184 20.00 -24.56 35.17
N SER A 185 18.73 -24.31 35.52
CA SER A 185 17.62 -25.15 35.07
C SER A 185 17.38 -24.95 33.58
N LYS A 186 17.22 -26.05 32.83
CA LYS A 186 16.90 -26.00 31.40
C LYS A 186 15.42 -25.69 31.24
N GLN A 187 15.10 -24.49 30.74
CA GLN A 187 13.73 -24.13 30.35
C GLN A 187 13.29 -24.94 29.12
N GLU A 188 12.04 -25.38 29.11
CA GLU A 188 11.43 -26.01 27.94
C GLU A 188 11.09 -24.94 26.88
N THR A 189 11.07 -25.34 25.61
CA THR A 189 10.82 -24.41 24.49
C THR A 189 9.38 -24.42 24.00
N GLU A 190 8.72 -25.57 24.04
CA GLU A 190 7.37 -25.78 23.53
C GLU A 190 6.57 -26.68 24.47
N LEU A 191 5.25 -26.53 24.43
CA LEU A 191 4.32 -27.36 25.19
C LEU A 191 3.96 -28.61 24.38
N THR A 192 4.28 -29.80 24.90
CA THR A 192 3.96 -31.06 24.21
C THR A 192 2.66 -31.69 24.72
N THR A 193 2.04 -32.54 23.90
CA THR A 193 0.85 -33.35 24.27
C THR A 193 1.09 -34.19 25.52
N ASP A 194 2.29 -34.75 25.69
CA ASP A 194 2.64 -35.55 26.86
C ASP A 194 2.74 -34.68 28.13
N MET A 195 3.26 -33.46 28.02
CA MET A 195 3.30 -32.52 29.14
C MET A 195 1.87 -32.13 29.56
N ILE A 196 0.98 -31.85 28.61
CA ILE A 196 -0.44 -31.55 28.86
C ILE A 196 -1.12 -32.73 29.58
N THR A 197 -0.93 -33.95 29.06
CA THR A 197 -1.57 -35.17 29.56
C THR A 197 -1.06 -35.57 30.95
N SER A 198 0.24 -35.41 31.21
CA SER A 198 0.86 -35.70 32.52
C SER A 198 0.68 -34.56 33.54
N GLY A 199 0.23 -33.38 33.13
CA GLY A 199 0.18 -32.18 33.98
C GLY A 199 1.55 -31.55 34.29
N SER A 200 2.65 -32.15 33.82
CA SER A 200 4.03 -31.72 34.13
C SER A 200 4.39 -30.32 33.63
N TRP A 201 3.61 -29.75 32.71
CA TRP A 201 3.74 -28.35 32.29
C TRP A 201 3.55 -27.34 33.43
N LYS A 202 2.84 -27.69 34.50
CA LYS A 202 2.59 -26.78 35.64
C LYS A 202 3.83 -26.51 36.49
N GLU A 203 4.78 -27.44 36.48
CA GLU A 203 5.98 -27.41 37.34
C GLU A 203 7.26 -27.03 36.57
N LYS A 204 7.19 -27.03 35.22
CA LYS A 204 8.30 -26.67 34.35
C LYS A 204 8.28 -25.19 33.99
N SER A 205 9.47 -24.60 33.87
CA SER A 205 9.66 -23.25 33.35
C SER A 205 9.84 -23.29 31.83
N PHE A 206 9.17 -22.38 31.13
CA PHE A 206 9.23 -22.25 29.67
C PHE A 206 10.04 -21.01 29.28
N LYS A 207 10.76 -21.11 28.16
CA LYS A 207 11.45 -19.98 27.57
C LYS A 207 10.42 -18.99 27.01
N SER A 208 10.55 -17.71 27.36
CA SER A 208 9.67 -16.66 26.85
C SER A 208 9.69 -16.58 25.32
N TYR A 209 8.51 -16.51 24.70
CA TYR A 209 8.36 -16.36 23.26
C TYR A 209 8.80 -14.95 22.81
N ASN A 210 9.54 -14.84 21.71
CA ASN A 210 9.99 -13.56 21.20
C ASN A 210 8.93 -12.94 20.27
N PHE A 211 8.00 -12.18 20.85
CA PHE A 211 6.97 -11.45 20.10
C PHE A 211 7.51 -10.36 19.15
N ASN A 212 8.81 -10.01 19.22
CA ASN A 212 9.44 -9.07 18.31
C ASN A 212 10.00 -9.74 17.03
N ALA A 213 9.90 -11.06 16.90
CA ALA A 213 10.29 -11.78 15.69
C ALA A 213 9.10 -11.95 14.75
N LEU A 214 9.35 -11.88 13.43
CA LEU A 214 8.37 -12.32 12.44
C LEU A 214 8.13 -13.83 12.58
N GLY A 215 6.87 -14.23 12.54
CA GLY A 215 6.47 -15.64 12.53
C GLY A 215 6.89 -16.35 11.25
N ALA A 216 6.81 -17.68 11.24
CA ALA A 216 7.10 -18.48 10.05
C ALA A 216 6.14 -18.12 8.90
N THR A 217 6.70 -17.87 7.71
CA THR A 217 5.93 -17.57 6.51
C THR A 217 5.15 -18.79 6.05
N LEU A 218 3.81 -18.68 5.98
CA LEU A 218 2.94 -19.75 5.49
C LEU A 218 3.11 -19.93 3.97
N SER A 219 3.27 -21.18 3.54
CA SER A 219 3.23 -21.55 2.13
C SER A 219 1.80 -21.38 1.60
N LYS A 220 1.65 -20.64 0.48
CA LYS A 220 0.35 -20.30 -0.13
C LYS A 220 0.49 -20.17 -1.65
N GLY A 221 -0.63 -20.21 -2.35
CA GLY A 221 -0.66 -19.88 -3.79
C GLY A 221 -0.47 -18.38 -4.03
N HIS A 222 0.19 -18.02 -5.12
CA HIS A 222 0.45 -16.63 -5.50
C HIS A 222 0.01 -16.37 -6.94
N LEU A 223 -0.72 -15.29 -7.16
CA LEU A 223 -1.08 -14.80 -8.49
C LEU A 223 -0.04 -13.80 -8.99
N HIS A 224 0.29 -13.88 -10.28
CA HIS A 224 1.18 -12.94 -10.94
C HIS A 224 0.64 -11.49 -10.84
N PRO A 225 1.47 -10.45 -10.57
CA PRO A 225 1.00 -9.08 -10.42
C PRO A 225 0.15 -8.58 -11.61
N LEU A 226 0.59 -8.84 -12.84
CA LEU A 226 -0.14 -8.51 -14.06
C LEU A 226 -1.55 -9.16 -14.11
N GLN A 227 -1.69 -10.40 -13.62
CA GLN A 227 -2.97 -11.10 -13.59
C GLN A 227 -3.91 -10.53 -12.50
N LYS A 228 -3.36 -10.12 -11.36
CA LYS A 228 -4.13 -9.41 -10.32
C LYS A 228 -4.68 -8.07 -10.85
N VAL A 229 -3.92 -7.36 -11.68
CA VAL A 229 -4.37 -6.11 -12.33
C VAL A 229 -5.38 -6.41 -13.44
N LEU A 230 -5.14 -7.42 -14.27
CA LEU A 230 -6.05 -7.86 -15.34
C LEU A 230 -7.47 -8.10 -14.81
N GLU A 231 -7.60 -8.91 -13.76
CA GLU A 231 -8.91 -9.23 -13.18
C GLU A 231 -9.60 -8.00 -12.59
N GLN A 232 -8.85 -7.02 -12.07
CA GLN A 232 -9.44 -5.77 -11.60
C GLN A 232 -9.93 -4.88 -12.75
N TYR A 233 -9.19 -4.78 -13.86
CA TYR A 233 -9.64 -4.06 -15.05
C TYR A 233 -10.89 -4.72 -15.65
N ARG A 234 -10.89 -6.05 -15.73
CA ARG A 234 -12.04 -6.88 -16.16
C ARG A 234 -13.28 -6.61 -15.31
N GLN A 235 -13.12 -6.61 -13.98
CA GLN A 235 -14.21 -6.29 -13.06
C GLN A 235 -14.75 -4.87 -13.24
N ILE A 236 -13.90 -3.88 -13.55
CA ILE A 236 -14.32 -2.50 -13.81
C ILE A 236 -15.18 -2.39 -15.07
N PHE A 237 -14.83 -3.10 -16.15
CA PHE A 237 -15.67 -3.17 -17.34
C PHE A 237 -17.04 -3.82 -17.06
N LEU A 238 -17.06 -4.94 -16.34
CA LEU A 238 -18.29 -5.62 -15.93
C LEU A 238 -19.18 -4.70 -15.07
N GLU A 239 -18.62 -3.96 -14.11
CA GLU A 239 -19.33 -2.94 -13.32
C GLU A 239 -19.89 -1.78 -14.16
N MET A 240 -19.29 -1.48 -15.32
CA MET A 240 -19.76 -0.45 -16.25
C MET A 240 -20.77 -0.97 -17.29
N GLY A 241 -21.14 -2.26 -17.20
CA GLY A 241 -22.07 -2.92 -18.11
C GLY A 241 -21.48 -3.28 -19.46
N PHE A 242 -20.17 -3.53 -19.54
CA PHE A 242 -19.50 -4.00 -20.76
C PHE A 242 -19.46 -5.53 -20.80
N SER A 243 -19.67 -6.09 -21.99
CA SER A 243 -19.57 -7.52 -22.28
C SER A 243 -18.19 -7.88 -22.82
N GLU A 244 -17.62 -8.99 -22.34
CA GLU A 244 -16.28 -9.45 -22.73
C GLU A 244 -16.31 -10.05 -24.14
N MET A 245 -15.43 -9.57 -25.03
CA MET A 245 -15.30 -10.06 -26.40
C MET A 245 -14.43 -11.33 -26.46
N PRO A 246 -14.75 -12.30 -27.34
CA PRO A 246 -13.90 -13.46 -27.58
C PRO A 246 -12.65 -13.05 -28.36
N THR A 247 -11.49 -13.15 -27.74
CA THR A 247 -10.17 -12.80 -28.30
C THR A 247 -9.33 -14.04 -28.62
N ASN A 248 -9.94 -15.21 -28.84
CA ASN A 248 -9.27 -16.50 -28.93
C ASN A 248 -8.51 -16.75 -30.26
N ASN A 249 -7.84 -15.73 -30.79
CA ASN A 249 -7.02 -15.75 -32.00
C ASN A 249 -5.81 -14.79 -31.87
N TYR A 250 -4.60 -15.32 -31.79
CA TYR A 250 -3.36 -14.51 -31.88
C TYR A 250 -3.01 -14.14 -33.33
N VAL A 251 -3.38 -15.03 -34.26
CA VAL A 251 -3.25 -14.82 -35.70
C VAL A 251 -4.47 -14.08 -36.21
N GLU A 252 -4.23 -13.10 -37.07
CA GLU A 252 -5.27 -12.31 -37.73
C GLU A 252 -4.93 -12.09 -39.20
N SER A 253 -5.93 -11.97 -40.07
CA SER A 253 -5.66 -11.54 -41.45
C SER A 253 -5.39 -10.04 -41.48
N SER A 254 -4.52 -9.59 -42.37
CA SER A 254 -4.24 -8.15 -42.57
C SER A 254 -5.50 -7.37 -42.92
N PHE A 255 -6.50 -8.03 -43.52
CA PHE A 255 -7.84 -7.50 -43.68
C PHE A 255 -8.46 -7.08 -42.34
N TRP A 256 -8.65 -8.01 -41.40
CA TRP A 256 -9.28 -7.68 -40.11
C TRP A 256 -8.39 -6.81 -39.21
N ASN A 257 -7.07 -6.96 -39.33
CA ASN A 257 -6.11 -6.19 -38.54
C ASN A 257 -5.86 -4.77 -39.08
N PHE A 258 -6.14 -4.47 -40.36
CA PHE A 258 -5.86 -3.15 -40.94
C PHE A 258 -6.95 -2.66 -41.90
N ASP A 259 -7.26 -3.41 -42.96
CA ASP A 259 -8.13 -2.91 -44.04
C ASP A 259 -9.58 -2.66 -43.54
N ALA A 260 -10.12 -3.56 -42.72
CA ALA A 260 -11.44 -3.48 -42.09
C ALA A 260 -11.56 -2.34 -41.06
N LEU A 261 -10.43 -1.76 -40.63
CA LEU A 261 -10.38 -0.56 -39.79
C LEU A 261 -10.30 0.74 -40.63
N PHE A 262 -10.28 0.66 -41.96
CA PHE A 262 -9.95 1.79 -42.83
C PHE A 262 -8.51 2.32 -42.62
N GLN A 263 -7.56 1.44 -42.27
CA GLN A 263 -6.12 1.75 -42.30
C GLN A 263 -5.52 1.36 -43.67
N PRO A 264 -4.88 2.30 -44.40
CA PRO A 264 -4.46 2.07 -45.78
C PRO A 264 -3.30 1.06 -45.87
N GLN A 265 -3.15 0.40 -47.03
CA GLN A 265 -2.14 -0.64 -47.25
C GLN A 265 -0.69 -0.13 -47.21
N GLN A 266 -0.49 1.12 -47.62
CA GLN A 266 0.79 1.84 -47.58
C GLN A 266 1.11 2.49 -46.22
N HIS A 267 0.39 2.13 -45.14
CA HIS A 267 0.64 2.67 -43.81
C HIS A 267 1.90 2.03 -43.18
N PRO A 268 2.87 2.80 -42.63
CA PRO A 268 4.14 2.26 -42.11
C PRO A 268 3.99 1.12 -41.10
N ALA A 269 2.98 1.17 -40.22
CA ALA A 269 2.70 0.08 -39.28
C ALA A 269 2.40 -1.30 -39.93
N ARG A 270 2.19 -1.37 -41.26
CA ARG A 270 2.05 -2.61 -42.04
C ARG A 270 3.39 -3.10 -42.61
N ASP A 271 4.50 -2.39 -42.40
CA ASP A 271 5.82 -2.85 -42.80
C ASP A 271 6.30 -3.98 -41.88
N ALA A 272 7.15 -4.87 -42.42
CA ALA A 272 7.76 -5.96 -41.67
C ALA A 272 8.68 -5.49 -40.51
N HIS A 273 9.02 -4.20 -40.48
CA HIS A 273 9.74 -3.58 -39.36
C HIS A 273 8.85 -3.34 -38.14
N ASP A 274 7.54 -3.17 -38.30
CA ASP A 274 6.59 -2.91 -37.21
C ASP A 274 5.68 -4.11 -36.91
N THR A 275 5.38 -4.94 -37.92
CA THR A 275 4.42 -6.06 -37.84
C THR A 275 5.05 -7.42 -38.09
N PHE A 276 4.72 -8.41 -37.24
CA PHE A 276 5.08 -9.81 -37.45
C PHE A 276 4.14 -10.50 -38.45
N PHE A 277 4.58 -10.62 -39.70
CA PHE A 277 3.93 -11.44 -40.72
C PHE A 277 4.24 -12.93 -40.52
N LEU A 278 3.26 -13.79 -40.80
CA LEU A 278 3.46 -15.25 -40.73
C LEU A 278 4.10 -15.81 -42.00
N SER A 279 5.07 -16.71 -41.82
CA SER A 279 5.51 -17.63 -42.86
C SER A 279 4.49 -18.75 -43.08
N GLU A 280 3.93 -19.31 -42.00
CA GLU A 280 2.94 -20.39 -42.02
C GLU A 280 1.93 -20.23 -40.88
N PRO A 281 0.60 -20.26 -41.14
CA PRO A 281 -0.03 -20.11 -42.46
C PRO A 281 0.14 -18.68 -42.99
N LYS A 282 0.74 -18.50 -44.18
CA LYS A 282 1.01 -17.17 -44.76
C LYS A 282 -0.25 -16.38 -45.10
N TYR A 283 -1.29 -17.05 -45.57
CA TYR A 283 -2.54 -16.42 -46.03
C TYR A 283 -3.74 -16.94 -45.24
N GLY A 284 -4.75 -16.09 -45.06
CA GLY A 284 -6.00 -16.39 -44.38
C GLY A 284 -7.20 -16.09 -45.27
N ASP A 285 -8.14 -17.04 -45.31
CA ASP A 285 -9.28 -17.03 -46.23
C ASP A 285 -10.63 -16.74 -45.54
N ASN A 286 -10.62 -16.54 -44.21
CA ASN A 286 -11.81 -16.26 -43.40
C ASN A 286 -12.23 -14.77 -43.47
N ILE A 287 -12.52 -14.28 -44.67
CA ILE A 287 -12.95 -12.91 -44.94
C ILE A 287 -14.27 -12.96 -45.75
N PRO A 288 -15.35 -12.30 -45.31
CA PRO A 288 -16.61 -12.25 -46.07
C PRO A 288 -16.42 -11.51 -47.41
N PRO A 289 -16.68 -12.14 -48.58
CA PRO A 289 -16.39 -11.52 -49.88
C PRO A 289 -17.14 -10.21 -50.11
N GLU A 290 -18.45 -10.17 -49.82
CA GLU A 290 -19.27 -8.95 -49.96
C GLU A 290 -18.79 -7.79 -49.08
N TYR A 291 -18.20 -8.08 -47.93
CA TYR A 291 -17.61 -7.05 -47.07
C TYR A 291 -16.25 -6.60 -47.62
N MET A 292 -15.45 -7.53 -48.13
CA MET A 292 -14.17 -7.21 -48.79
C MET A 292 -14.36 -6.26 -49.98
N GLU A 293 -15.34 -6.52 -50.87
CA GLU A 293 -15.66 -5.65 -52.01
C GLU A 293 -16.08 -4.24 -51.57
N LYS A 294 -16.89 -4.12 -50.50
CA LYS A 294 -17.28 -2.83 -49.92
C LYS A 294 -16.07 -2.06 -49.36
N VAL A 295 -15.17 -2.75 -48.65
CA VAL A 295 -13.93 -2.18 -48.10
C VAL A 295 -13.00 -1.75 -49.24
N GLU A 296 -12.72 -2.61 -50.21
CA GLU A 296 -11.92 -2.30 -51.41
C GLU A 296 -12.41 -1.02 -52.11
N ARG A 297 -13.72 -0.93 -52.37
CA ARG A 297 -14.32 0.26 -53.00
C ARG A 297 -14.10 1.54 -52.19
N VAL A 298 -14.33 1.47 -50.88
CA VAL A 298 -14.21 2.64 -49.97
C VAL A 298 -12.77 3.09 -49.80
N HIS A 299 -11.81 2.16 -49.73
CA HIS A 299 -10.38 2.49 -49.70
C HIS A 299 -9.90 3.11 -51.01
N SER A 300 -10.26 2.50 -52.15
CA SER A 300 -9.77 2.90 -53.47
C SER A 300 -10.46 4.15 -54.01
N THR A 301 -11.78 4.08 -54.22
CA THR A 301 -12.57 5.11 -54.92
C THR A 301 -13.39 6.01 -53.99
N GLY A 302 -13.49 5.66 -52.72
CA GLY A 302 -14.36 6.33 -51.75
C GLY A 302 -15.77 5.75 -51.71
N GLY A 303 -16.64 6.42 -50.95
CA GLY A 303 -17.99 5.97 -50.65
C GLY A 303 -18.47 6.56 -49.32
N TYR A 304 -19.79 6.47 -49.08
CA TYR A 304 -20.42 6.92 -47.82
C TYR A 304 -20.07 8.38 -47.41
N GLY A 305 -19.93 9.27 -48.40
CA GLY A 305 -19.54 10.67 -48.19
C GLY A 305 -18.02 10.94 -48.17
N SER A 306 -17.19 9.89 -48.13
CA SER A 306 -15.73 10.00 -48.17
C SER A 306 -15.17 9.85 -49.59
N ILE A 307 -14.02 10.47 -49.84
CA ILE A 307 -13.26 10.37 -51.10
C ILE A 307 -12.31 9.17 -51.16
N GLY A 308 -12.21 8.39 -50.07
CA GLY A 308 -11.27 7.28 -49.94
C GLY A 308 -9.81 7.72 -49.92
N TYR A 309 -8.90 6.75 -49.97
CA TYR A 309 -7.45 7.01 -50.01
C TYR A 309 -6.89 7.16 -51.42
N ARG A 310 -7.69 6.86 -52.48
CA ARG A 310 -7.33 7.08 -53.90
C ARG A 310 -6.08 6.32 -54.34
N TYR A 311 -6.04 5.03 -54.01
CA TYR A 311 -4.99 4.10 -54.42
C TYR A 311 -5.58 2.74 -54.88
N ASP A 312 -4.74 1.92 -55.50
CA ASP A 312 -5.05 0.55 -55.93
C ASP A 312 -5.00 -0.42 -54.73
N TRP A 313 -6.16 -0.86 -54.25
CA TRP A 313 -6.28 -1.74 -53.08
C TRP A 313 -6.08 -3.20 -53.49
N LYS A 314 -5.13 -3.89 -52.85
CA LYS A 314 -4.69 -5.23 -53.25
C LYS A 314 -5.23 -6.31 -52.33
N VAL A 315 -6.01 -7.23 -52.90
CA VAL A 315 -6.55 -8.42 -52.23
C VAL A 315 -5.42 -9.27 -51.61
N GLU A 316 -4.28 -9.39 -52.30
CA GLU A 316 -3.12 -10.18 -51.85
C GLU A 316 -2.52 -9.66 -50.53
N GLU A 317 -2.51 -8.34 -50.33
CA GLU A 317 -2.03 -7.72 -49.09
C GLU A 317 -2.99 -7.97 -47.93
N ALA A 318 -4.30 -7.89 -48.17
CA ALA A 318 -5.34 -8.12 -47.18
C ALA A 318 -5.39 -9.59 -46.70
N ARG A 319 -5.06 -10.55 -47.57
CA ARG A 319 -5.02 -11.98 -47.24
C ARG A 319 -3.80 -12.39 -46.41
N LYS A 320 -2.73 -11.60 -46.30
CA LYS A 320 -1.55 -11.95 -45.49
C LYS A 320 -1.91 -12.08 -44.01
N ASN A 321 -1.53 -13.17 -43.36
CA ASN A 321 -1.69 -13.32 -41.92
C ASN A 321 -0.57 -12.63 -41.16
N VAL A 322 -0.93 -12.03 -40.02
CA VAL A 322 -0.06 -11.39 -39.06
C VAL A 322 -0.34 -11.92 -37.67
N LEU A 323 0.61 -11.77 -36.75
CA LEU A 323 0.26 -11.72 -35.33
C LEU A 323 -0.44 -10.39 -35.08
N ARG A 324 -1.60 -10.41 -34.40
CA ARG A 324 -2.42 -9.20 -34.20
C ARG A 324 -1.64 -8.09 -33.48
N THR A 325 -1.70 -6.87 -34.00
CA THR A 325 -0.91 -5.72 -33.52
C THR A 325 -1.63 -4.91 -32.43
N HIS A 326 -2.95 -5.08 -32.34
CA HIS A 326 -3.86 -4.42 -31.40
C HIS A 326 -5.19 -5.19 -31.33
N THR A 327 -5.90 -5.12 -30.20
CA THR A 327 -7.20 -5.79 -30.01
C THR A 327 -8.32 -5.21 -30.87
N THR A 328 -8.12 -4.06 -31.51
CA THR A 328 -9.09 -3.38 -32.38
C THR A 328 -9.54 -4.23 -33.59
N ALA A 329 -8.76 -5.22 -33.99
CA ALA A 329 -9.16 -6.22 -34.99
C ALA A 329 -10.34 -7.10 -34.50
N VAL A 330 -10.37 -7.42 -33.21
CA VAL A 330 -11.47 -8.16 -32.57
C VAL A 330 -12.71 -7.25 -32.50
N SER A 331 -12.52 -5.97 -32.15
CA SER A 331 -13.58 -4.96 -32.19
C SER A 331 -14.22 -4.85 -33.58
N ALA A 332 -13.42 -4.81 -34.65
CA ALA A 332 -13.93 -4.80 -36.02
C ALA A 332 -14.78 -6.04 -36.36
N LYS A 333 -14.35 -7.24 -35.94
CA LYS A 333 -15.13 -8.47 -36.11
C LYS A 333 -16.44 -8.45 -35.33
N MET A 334 -16.42 -7.96 -34.09
CA MET A 334 -17.61 -7.88 -33.24
C MET A 334 -18.61 -6.84 -33.75
N LEU A 335 -18.14 -5.69 -34.23
CA LEU A 335 -18.98 -4.66 -34.87
C LEU A 335 -19.54 -5.14 -36.21
N TYR A 336 -18.73 -5.83 -37.03
CA TYR A 336 -19.22 -6.46 -38.26
C TYR A 336 -20.33 -7.49 -37.97
N LYS A 337 -20.13 -8.34 -36.94
CA LYS A 337 -21.15 -9.31 -36.52
C LYS A 337 -22.43 -8.62 -36.05
N LEU A 338 -22.31 -7.58 -35.22
CA LEU A 338 -23.44 -6.76 -34.76
C LEU A 338 -24.22 -6.15 -35.94
N ALA A 339 -23.51 -5.73 -37.00
CA ALA A 339 -24.12 -5.21 -38.23
C ALA A 339 -24.89 -6.25 -39.05
N GLN A 340 -24.68 -7.55 -38.83
CA GLN A 340 -25.44 -8.62 -39.50
C GLN A 340 -26.69 -9.05 -38.70
N GLU A 341 -26.87 -8.56 -37.48
CA GLU A 341 -28.07 -8.85 -36.68
C GLU A 341 -29.30 -8.13 -37.29
N PRO A 342 -30.50 -8.76 -37.30
CA PRO A 342 -31.67 -8.23 -37.99
C PRO A 342 -32.21 -6.91 -37.40
N VAL A 343 -31.83 -6.59 -36.17
CA VAL A 343 -32.14 -5.33 -35.49
C VAL A 343 -30.88 -4.92 -34.72
N PHE A 344 -30.37 -3.72 -35.01
CA PHE A 344 -29.28 -3.14 -34.23
C PHE A 344 -29.73 -2.90 -32.79
N MET A 345 -28.93 -3.39 -31.84
CA MET A 345 -29.07 -3.12 -30.41
C MET A 345 -27.81 -2.40 -29.91
N PRO A 346 -27.92 -1.36 -29.09
CA PRO A 346 -26.77 -0.72 -28.48
C PRO A 346 -25.95 -1.68 -27.63
N VAL A 347 -24.63 -1.62 -27.74
CA VAL A 347 -23.71 -2.54 -27.06
C VAL A 347 -22.50 -1.85 -26.48
N LYS A 348 -21.98 -2.46 -25.42
CA LYS A 348 -20.73 -2.11 -24.75
C LYS A 348 -19.86 -3.35 -24.74
N TYR A 349 -18.68 -3.28 -25.36
CA TYR A 349 -17.78 -4.40 -25.53
C TYR A 349 -16.40 -4.08 -24.97
N PHE A 350 -15.74 -5.05 -24.35
CA PHE A 350 -14.35 -4.89 -23.91
C PHE A 350 -13.52 -6.14 -24.19
N SER A 351 -12.21 -5.97 -24.24
CA SER A 351 -11.24 -7.07 -24.27
C SER A 351 -9.98 -6.71 -23.50
N ILE A 352 -9.33 -7.74 -22.93
CA ILE A 352 -7.99 -7.63 -22.35
C ILE A 352 -7.19 -8.83 -22.85
N ASP A 353 -6.30 -8.63 -23.82
CA ASP A 353 -5.54 -9.74 -24.37
C ASP A 353 -4.22 -9.30 -25.03
N ARG A 354 -3.36 -10.28 -25.30
CA ARG A 354 -2.00 -10.09 -25.79
C ARG A 354 -1.94 -9.69 -27.25
N VAL A 355 -1.13 -8.69 -27.57
CA VAL A 355 -0.86 -8.19 -28.91
C VAL A 355 0.64 -8.20 -29.18
N TYR A 356 1.01 -8.19 -30.45
CA TYR A 356 2.37 -8.45 -30.92
C TYR A 356 2.83 -7.34 -31.86
N ARG A 357 4.01 -6.78 -31.61
CA ARG A 357 4.61 -5.72 -32.44
C ARG A 357 6.10 -5.94 -32.58
N ASN A 358 6.66 -5.71 -33.75
CA ASN A 358 8.08 -5.91 -34.03
C ASN A 358 8.95 -4.72 -33.54
N GLU A 359 8.57 -4.16 -32.38
CA GLU A 359 9.26 -3.03 -31.77
C GLU A 359 10.62 -3.47 -31.17
N THR A 360 11.59 -2.57 -31.16
CA THR A 360 12.90 -2.85 -30.57
C THR A 360 12.78 -3.02 -29.05
N LEU A 361 13.17 -4.19 -28.54
CA LEU A 361 13.09 -4.52 -27.12
C LEU A 361 13.93 -3.56 -26.26
N ASP A 362 13.27 -2.75 -25.43
CA ASP A 362 13.91 -1.84 -24.47
C ASP A 362 13.36 -2.07 -23.03
N ALA A 363 13.58 -1.12 -22.11
CA ALA A 363 13.12 -1.23 -20.70
C ALA A 363 11.61 -0.97 -20.52
N THR A 364 10.94 -0.49 -21.57
CA THR A 364 9.55 -0.01 -21.61
C THR A 364 8.69 -0.70 -22.67
N HIS A 365 9.30 -1.27 -23.72
CA HIS A 365 8.65 -1.94 -24.84
C HIS A 365 9.05 -3.41 -24.93
N LEU A 366 8.06 -4.26 -25.21
CA LEU A 366 8.22 -5.69 -25.47
C LEU A 366 7.55 -6.04 -26.79
N ALA A 367 8.08 -7.07 -27.46
CA ALA A 367 7.51 -7.60 -28.69
C ALA A 367 6.11 -8.24 -28.50
N GLU A 368 5.76 -8.58 -27.26
CA GLU A 368 4.42 -8.98 -26.84
C GLU A 368 4.03 -8.27 -25.53
N PHE A 369 2.79 -7.76 -25.46
CA PHE A 369 2.22 -7.11 -24.28
C PHE A 369 0.69 -7.20 -24.31
N HIS A 370 -0.02 -6.90 -23.22
CA HIS A 370 -1.49 -7.01 -23.17
C HIS A 370 -2.14 -5.65 -23.42
N GLN A 371 -2.97 -5.57 -24.46
CA GLN A 371 -3.81 -4.42 -24.75
C GLN A 371 -5.19 -4.62 -24.12
N ILE A 372 -5.65 -3.57 -23.46
CA ILE A 372 -7.00 -3.39 -22.96
C ILE A 372 -7.74 -2.48 -23.94
N GLU A 373 -8.96 -2.84 -24.31
CA GLU A 373 -9.79 -2.03 -25.20
C GLU A 373 -11.25 -2.06 -24.77
N GLY A 374 -11.90 -0.89 -24.80
CA GLY A 374 -13.33 -0.70 -24.59
C GLY A 374 -13.96 -0.03 -25.80
N VAL A 375 -15.16 -0.47 -26.18
CA VAL A 375 -15.93 -0.02 -27.35
C VAL A 375 -17.40 0.15 -26.95
N VAL A 376 -18.04 1.22 -27.37
CA VAL A 376 -19.50 1.44 -27.21
C VAL A 376 -20.09 1.84 -28.55
N ALA A 377 -21.12 1.11 -28.98
CA ALA A 377 -21.88 1.39 -30.20
C ALA A 377 -23.33 1.73 -29.84
N ASP A 378 -23.78 2.92 -30.21
CA ASP A 378 -25.14 3.42 -29.96
C ASP A 378 -25.48 4.56 -30.95
N TYR A 379 -26.74 4.97 -31.00
CA TYR A 379 -27.18 6.09 -31.83
C TYR A 379 -26.68 7.42 -31.26
N GLY A 380 -26.10 8.26 -32.13
CA GLY A 380 -25.78 9.65 -31.81
C GLY A 380 -24.65 9.88 -30.81
N LEU A 381 -23.82 8.88 -30.48
CA LEU A 381 -22.68 9.05 -29.57
C LEU A 381 -21.74 10.16 -30.04
N THR A 382 -21.29 10.97 -29.09
CA THR A 382 -20.45 12.15 -29.32
C THR A 382 -19.08 12.02 -28.67
N LEU A 383 -18.21 13.00 -28.92
CA LEU A 383 -16.95 13.14 -28.20
C LEU A 383 -17.15 13.33 -26.68
N GLY A 384 -18.26 13.94 -26.26
CA GLY A 384 -18.61 14.12 -24.86
C GLY A 384 -18.88 12.80 -24.15
N ASP A 385 -19.51 11.84 -24.83
CA ASP A 385 -19.80 10.51 -24.31
C ASP A 385 -18.52 9.69 -24.14
N LEU A 386 -17.60 9.75 -25.11
CA LEU A 386 -16.27 9.15 -25.00
C LEU A 386 -15.48 9.72 -23.80
N LEU A 387 -15.47 11.05 -23.64
CA LEU A 387 -14.86 11.69 -22.48
C LEU A 387 -15.53 11.23 -21.17
N GLY A 388 -16.87 11.16 -21.13
CA GLY A 388 -17.61 10.70 -19.95
C GLY A 388 -17.29 9.27 -19.55
N VAL A 389 -17.27 8.34 -20.52
CA VAL A 389 -16.95 6.93 -20.30
C VAL A 389 -15.50 6.76 -19.84
N ILE A 390 -14.54 7.44 -20.48
CA ILE A 390 -13.12 7.39 -20.08
C ILE A 390 -12.92 7.97 -18.66
N ASN A 391 -13.59 9.08 -18.33
CA ASN A 391 -13.51 9.67 -16.99
C ASN A 391 -14.04 8.71 -15.92
N GLU A 392 -15.21 8.08 -16.09
CA GLU A 392 -15.75 7.15 -15.09
C GLU A 392 -14.92 5.85 -15.00
N PHE A 393 -14.36 5.38 -16.12
CA PHE A 393 -13.44 4.23 -16.16
C PHE A 393 -12.17 4.49 -15.34
N PHE A 394 -11.47 5.60 -15.59
CA PHE A 394 -10.25 5.93 -14.84
C PHE A 394 -10.51 6.36 -13.40
N LYS A 395 -11.67 6.95 -13.11
CA LYS A 395 -12.11 7.22 -11.73
C LYS A 395 -12.33 5.94 -10.93
N LYS A 396 -12.86 4.86 -11.55
CA LYS A 396 -12.88 3.52 -10.93
C LYS A 396 -11.47 2.95 -10.70
N LEU A 397 -10.49 3.38 -11.48
CA LEU A 397 -9.05 3.12 -11.29
C LEU A 397 -8.35 4.12 -10.35
N GLY A 398 -9.08 4.98 -9.63
CA GLY A 398 -8.50 5.97 -8.70
C GLY A 398 -7.73 7.11 -9.37
N ILE A 399 -7.85 7.28 -10.69
CA ILE A 399 -7.17 8.30 -11.48
C ILE A 399 -8.16 9.42 -11.83
N GLU A 400 -8.04 10.55 -11.14
CA GLU A 400 -8.93 11.72 -11.32
C GLU A 400 -8.33 12.83 -12.19
N LYS A 401 -6.99 12.96 -12.21
CA LYS A 401 -6.29 14.04 -12.93
C LYS A 401 -6.06 13.66 -14.39
N LEU A 402 -7.11 13.76 -15.21
CA LEU A 402 -7.04 13.48 -16.65
C LEU A 402 -6.85 14.74 -17.50
N ARG A 403 -6.17 14.56 -18.63
CA ARG A 403 -6.10 15.52 -19.75
C ARG A 403 -6.20 14.77 -21.07
N PHE A 404 -6.79 15.43 -22.06
CA PHE A 404 -6.99 14.90 -23.39
C PHE A 404 -6.24 15.76 -24.39
N LYS A 405 -5.50 15.14 -25.31
CA LYS A 405 -4.73 15.80 -26.36
C LYS A 405 -5.24 15.28 -27.71
N PRO A 406 -5.62 16.14 -28.67
CA PRO A 406 -5.96 15.69 -30.02
C PRO A 406 -4.81 14.86 -30.62
N ALA A 407 -5.18 13.74 -31.22
CA ALA A 407 -4.27 12.76 -31.81
C ALA A 407 -4.74 12.38 -33.22
N TYR A 408 -4.06 11.42 -33.83
CA TYR A 408 -4.46 10.82 -35.10
C TYR A 408 -4.33 9.29 -34.99
N ASN A 409 -5.42 8.58 -35.21
CA ASN A 409 -5.38 7.16 -35.59
C ASN A 409 -6.15 6.99 -36.91
N PRO A 410 -5.65 6.22 -37.89
CA PRO A 410 -6.27 6.10 -39.22
C PRO A 410 -7.76 5.72 -39.19
N TYR A 411 -8.14 4.94 -38.18
CA TYR A 411 -9.48 4.36 -38.00
C TYR A 411 -10.42 5.19 -37.13
N THR A 412 -10.01 6.37 -36.66
CA THR A 412 -10.86 7.25 -35.84
C THR A 412 -10.86 8.71 -36.29
N GLU A 413 -12.02 9.38 -36.24
CA GLU A 413 -12.13 10.83 -36.36
C GLU A 413 -13.34 11.33 -35.54
N PRO A 414 -13.15 12.19 -34.52
CA PRO A 414 -11.89 12.64 -33.95
C PRO A 414 -11.17 11.59 -33.09
N SER A 415 -9.86 11.78 -32.87
CA SER A 415 -9.01 10.98 -31.97
C SER A 415 -8.41 11.81 -30.83
N MET A 416 -8.09 11.17 -29.70
CA MET A 416 -7.35 11.79 -28.61
C MET A 416 -6.44 10.81 -27.84
N GLU A 417 -5.30 11.29 -27.39
CA GLU A 417 -4.49 10.66 -26.34
C GLU A 417 -5.03 11.06 -24.96
N VAL A 418 -5.00 10.12 -24.02
CA VAL A 418 -5.38 10.30 -22.61
C VAL A 418 -4.12 10.36 -21.75
N PHE A 419 -3.97 11.45 -21.00
CA PHE A 419 -2.86 11.69 -20.09
C PHE A 419 -3.34 11.74 -18.65
N SER A 420 -2.56 11.19 -17.72
CA SER A 420 -2.73 11.33 -16.28
C SER A 420 -1.52 12.01 -15.64
N TYR A 421 -1.74 12.79 -14.58
CA TYR A 421 -0.65 13.36 -13.79
C TYR A 421 -0.13 12.34 -12.77
N HIS A 422 1.12 11.88 -12.98
CA HIS A 422 1.76 10.92 -12.08
C HIS A 422 2.48 11.65 -10.94
N GLU A 423 1.96 11.54 -9.71
CA GLU A 423 2.51 12.26 -8.53
C GLU A 423 3.98 11.91 -8.24
N GLY A 424 4.35 10.63 -8.28
CA GLY A 424 5.75 10.20 -8.10
C GLY A 424 6.75 10.77 -9.10
N LEU A 425 6.39 10.86 -10.39
CA LEU A 425 7.23 11.39 -11.47
C LEU A 425 7.03 12.90 -11.71
N LYS A 426 6.06 13.53 -11.04
CA LYS A 426 5.65 14.94 -11.15
C LYS A 426 5.41 15.43 -12.59
N LYS A 427 4.96 14.53 -13.47
CA LYS A 427 4.73 14.82 -14.91
C LYS A 427 3.44 14.19 -15.41
N TRP A 428 2.93 14.74 -16.51
CA TRP A 428 1.87 14.10 -17.28
C TRP A 428 2.45 12.90 -18.04
N VAL A 429 1.77 11.75 -17.94
CA VAL A 429 2.14 10.49 -18.56
C VAL A 429 0.97 10.01 -19.41
N GLU A 430 1.25 9.56 -20.62
CA GLU A 430 0.26 8.95 -21.52
C GLU A 430 -0.17 7.58 -20.98
N ILE A 431 -1.47 7.42 -20.76
CA ILE A 431 -2.10 6.25 -20.14
C ILE A 431 -3.12 5.55 -21.05
N GLY A 432 -3.38 6.09 -22.25
CA GLY A 432 -4.27 5.47 -23.24
C GLY A 432 -4.48 6.35 -24.47
N ASN A 433 -5.16 5.80 -25.47
CA ASN A 433 -5.55 6.47 -26.71
C ASN A 433 -7.02 6.10 -27.03
N SER A 434 -7.77 7.01 -27.64
CA SER A 434 -9.18 6.85 -27.94
C SER A 434 -9.65 7.64 -29.17
N GLY A 435 -10.87 7.36 -29.63
CA GLY A 435 -11.53 8.13 -30.68
C GLY A 435 -12.91 7.59 -31.06
N LEU A 436 -13.55 8.27 -32.01
CA LEU A 436 -14.78 7.80 -32.66
C LEU A 436 -14.39 7.04 -33.92
N PHE A 437 -14.85 5.80 -34.10
CA PHE A 437 -14.55 5.05 -35.33
C PHE A 437 -15.15 5.74 -36.55
N ARG A 438 -14.38 5.75 -37.64
CA ARG A 438 -14.72 6.45 -38.87
C ARG A 438 -15.97 5.89 -39.56
N PRO A 439 -16.80 6.73 -40.22
CA PRO A 439 -17.89 6.24 -41.08
C PRO A 439 -17.40 5.29 -42.18
N GLU A 440 -16.19 5.50 -42.72
CA GLU A 440 -15.57 4.62 -43.73
C GLU A 440 -15.20 3.23 -43.20
N MET A 441 -15.09 3.06 -41.88
CA MET A 441 -14.95 1.75 -41.22
C MET A 441 -16.34 1.14 -40.93
N LEU A 442 -17.27 1.92 -40.39
CA LEU A 442 -18.54 1.42 -39.84
C LEU A 442 -19.61 1.14 -40.92
N LEU A 443 -19.76 2.02 -41.90
CA LEU A 443 -20.81 1.92 -42.91
C LEU A 443 -20.62 0.78 -43.92
N PRO A 444 -19.41 0.38 -44.38
CA PRO A 444 -19.28 -0.83 -45.20
C PRO A 444 -19.60 -2.13 -44.44
N MET A 445 -19.53 -2.15 -43.10
CA MET A 445 -19.98 -3.30 -42.30
C MET A 445 -21.50 -3.51 -42.38
N GLY A 446 -22.26 -2.44 -42.66
CA GLY A 446 -23.72 -2.45 -42.67
C GLY A 446 -24.39 -1.89 -41.40
N LEU A 447 -23.64 -1.20 -40.52
CA LEU A 447 -24.25 -0.53 -39.36
C LEU A 447 -25.23 0.56 -39.82
N PRO A 448 -26.39 0.74 -39.14
CA PRO A 448 -27.39 1.74 -39.51
C PRO A 448 -26.85 3.17 -39.49
N GLU A 449 -27.39 4.03 -40.35
CA GLU A 449 -27.10 5.47 -40.30
C GLU A 449 -27.48 6.06 -38.94
N GLY A 450 -26.61 6.93 -38.42
CA GLY A 450 -26.75 7.53 -37.09
C GLY A 450 -26.20 6.68 -35.93
N VAL A 451 -25.81 5.42 -36.16
CA VAL A 451 -25.00 4.66 -35.19
C VAL A 451 -23.56 5.17 -35.23
N ASN A 452 -23.09 5.67 -34.09
CA ASN A 452 -21.70 6.04 -33.88
C ASN A 452 -21.05 5.04 -32.93
N VAL A 453 -19.74 4.84 -33.08
CA VAL A 453 -18.98 3.95 -32.20
C VAL A 453 -17.80 4.69 -31.60
N ILE A 454 -17.75 4.73 -30.27
CA ILE A 454 -16.65 5.30 -29.49
C ILE A 454 -15.75 4.17 -28.98
N ALA A 455 -14.44 4.36 -28.98
CA ALA A 455 -13.49 3.35 -28.51
C ALA A 455 -12.29 3.97 -27.79
N TRP A 456 -11.70 3.23 -26.85
CA TRP A 456 -10.44 3.57 -26.19
C TRP A 456 -9.64 2.32 -25.84
N GLY A 457 -8.31 2.47 -25.77
CA GLY A 457 -7.43 1.38 -25.36
C GLY A 457 -6.16 1.86 -24.66
N LEU A 458 -5.52 0.94 -23.95
CA LEU A 458 -4.31 1.15 -23.14
C LEU A 458 -3.55 -0.17 -22.90
N SER A 459 -2.26 -0.10 -22.58
CA SER A 459 -1.47 -1.27 -22.14
C SER A 459 -1.77 -1.61 -20.68
N LEU A 460 -1.86 -2.89 -20.35
CA LEU A 460 -1.99 -3.41 -18.98
C LEU A 460 -0.68 -3.28 -18.17
N GLU A 461 0.46 -3.42 -18.84
CA GLU A 461 1.79 -3.41 -18.23
C GLU A 461 2.15 -2.04 -17.65
N ARG A 462 1.90 -0.94 -18.38
CA ARG A 462 2.29 0.41 -17.95
C ARG A 462 1.62 0.84 -16.63
N PRO A 463 0.29 0.67 -16.42
CA PRO A 463 -0.35 0.86 -15.12
C PRO A 463 0.17 -0.10 -14.04
N THR A 464 0.43 -1.37 -14.40
CA THR A 464 0.95 -2.38 -13.45
C THR A 464 2.35 -2.00 -12.94
N MET A 465 3.23 -1.54 -13.83
CA MET A 465 4.56 -1.06 -13.51
C MET A 465 4.54 0.16 -12.59
N ILE A 466 3.70 1.16 -12.91
CA ILE A 466 3.50 2.35 -12.07
C ILE A 466 3.07 1.94 -10.67
N LYS A 467 2.02 1.12 -10.58
CA LYS A 467 1.42 0.69 -9.32
C LYS A 467 2.40 -0.08 -8.42
N TYR A 468 3.10 -1.06 -8.99
CA TYR A 468 4.04 -1.91 -8.24
C TYR A 468 5.46 -1.32 -8.19
N CYS A 469 5.64 -0.05 -8.60
CA CYS A 469 6.93 0.65 -8.63
C CYS A 469 8.04 -0.09 -9.40
N ILE A 470 7.68 -0.79 -10.48
CA ILE A 470 8.60 -1.57 -11.32
C ILE A 470 9.14 -0.68 -12.44
N ASN A 471 10.46 -0.52 -12.51
CA ASN A 471 11.11 0.39 -13.46
C ASN A 471 11.42 -0.23 -14.83
N ASN A 472 11.35 -1.56 -14.97
CA ASN A 472 11.70 -2.29 -16.18
C ASN A 472 10.67 -3.39 -16.45
N ILE A 473 10.06 -3.34 -17.63
CA ILE A 473 8.95 -4.23 -18.02
C ILE A 473 9.34 -5.72 -17.99
N ARG A 474 10.62 -6.04 -18.18
CA ARG A 474 11.17 -7.42 -18.20
C ARG A 474 11.25 -8.07 -16.82
N ASP A 475 11.22 -7.27 -15.77
CA ASP A 475 11.17 -7.76 -14.39
C ASP A 475 9.73 -8.16 -14.01
N LEU A 476 8.74 -7.61 -14.74
CA LEU A 476 7.31 -7.92 -14.63
C LEU A 476 6.85 -9.01 -15.62
N VAL A 477 7.37 -9.07 -16.85
CA VAL A 477 6.89 -9.98 -17.90
C VAL A 477 8.03 -10.77 -18.54
N GLY A 478 7.85 -12.10 -18.59
CA GLY A 478 8.74 -13.03 -19.28
C GLY A 478 9.42 -14.05 -18.36
N PRO A 479 10.30 -14.91 -18.89
CA PRO A 479 10.91 -16.02 -18.16
C PRO A 479 11.95 -15.60 -17.10
N ARG A 480 12.23 -14.29 -16.98
CA ARG A 480 13.16 -13.72 -16.00
C ARG A 480 12.46 -13.01 -14.83
N VAL A 481 11.13 -13.13 -14.73
CA VAL A 481 10.34 -12.57 -13.62
C VAL A 481 10.89 -13.04 -12.27
N ASN A 482 11.06 -12.11 -11.32
CA ASN A 482 11.46 -12.48 -9.98
C ASN A 482 10.29 -13.14 -9.23
N LEU A 483 10.41 -14.42 -8.88
CA LEU A 483 9.37 -15.14 -8.14
C LEU A 483 9.19 -14.63 -6.71
N GLU A 484 10.24 -14.12 -6.07
CA GLU A 484 10.16 -13.50 -4.73
C GLU A 484 9.25 -12.26 -4.78
N MET A 485 9.43 -11.42 -5.81
CA MET A 485 8.52 -10.30 -6.12
C MET A 485 7.08 -10.79 -6.35
N VAL A 486 6.83 -11.93 -7.00
CA VAL A 486 5.48 -12.50 -7.15
C VAL A 486 4.91 -12.96 -5.81
N HIS A 487 5.75 -13.52 -4.93
CA HIS A 487 5.35 -14.02 -3.62
C HIS A 487 4.99 -12.90 -2.63
N GLU A 488 5.83 -11.87 -2.54
CA GLU A 488 5.69 -10.75 -1.63
C GLU A 488 4.63 -9.74 -2.08
N ASN A 489 4.37 -9.63 -3.39
CA ASN A 489 3.49 -8.60 -3.91
C ASN A 489 2.08 -8.65 -3.29
N PRO A 490 1.56 -7.51 -2.80
CA PRO A 490 0.24 -7.46 -2.19
C PRO A 490 -0.88 -7.81 -3.18
N ILE A 491 -2.08 -8.01 -2.63
CA ILE A 491 -3.31 -8.11 -3.42
C ILE A 491 -3.46 -6.81 -4.23
N CYS A 492 -3.83 -6.90 -5.51
CA CYS A 492 -4.14 -5.72 -6.29
C CYS A 492 -5.46 -5.11 -5.78
N ARG A 493 -5.33 -4.09 -4.92
CA ARG A 493 -6.39 -3.13 -4.65
C ARG A 493 -5.99 -1.85 -5.36
N ILE A 494 -6.52 -1.58 -6.56
CA ILE A 494 -6.48 -0.20 -7.06
C ILE A 494 -7.49 0.53 -6.18
N ASP A 495 -6.96 1.20 -5.17
CA ASP A 495 -7.78 1.95 -4.24
C ASP A 495 -8.50 3.05 -5.00
N LYS A 496 -9.76 3.33 -4.61
CA LYS A 496 -10.57 4.40 -5.21
C LYS A 496 -10.06 5.81 -4.85
N ARG A 497 -8.83 5.91 -4.36
CA ARG A 497 -7.98 7.09 -4.22
C ARG A 497 -6.58 6.67 -4.66
N GLY A 498 -6.04 7.33 -5.68
CA GLY A 498 -4.71 7.02 -6.21
C GLY A 498 -3.60 7.10 -5.16
N ASP A 499 -2.53 6.35 -5.41
CA ASP A 499 -1.45 6.03 -4.47
C ASP A 499 -1.01 7.18 -3.54
N LYS A 500 -1.26 7.02 -2.24
CA LYS A 500 -0.29 7.42 -1.23
C LYS A 500 0.61 6.22 -0.94
N LYS A 501 1.92 6.48 -0.91
CA LYS A 501 2.98 5.45 -0.88
C LYS A 501 2.88 4.52 0.33
N LEU A 502 3.34 3.28 0.15
CA LEU A 502 3.87 2.47 1.26
C LEU A 502 5.09 3.17 1.90
N HIS A 503 4.88 3.94 2.98
CA HIS A 503 5.95 4.35 3.89
C HIS A 503 5.46 4.53 5.34
N SER A 504 5.79 3.56 6.20
CA SER A 504 5.78 3.61 7.67
C SER A 504 4.43 3.79 8.39
N ASP A 505 4.34 3.21 9.59
CA ASP A 505 3.13 3.14 10.44
C ASP A 505 2.75 4.48 11.12
N LYS A 506 2.78 5.59 10.37
CA LYS A 506 2.43 6.94 10.86
C LYS A 506 1.36 7.68 10.05
N ASP A 507 1.03 7.24 8.84
CA ASP A 507 0.10 7.98 7.94
C ASP A 507 -1.37 7.51 7.99
N THR A 508 -1.71 6.52 8.82
CA THR A 508 -3.06 5.89 8.89
C THR A 508 -4.21 6.88 9.14
N ILE A 509 -3.92 8.01 9.81
CA ILE A 509 -4.90 9.06 10.12
C ILE A 509 -5.28 9.86 8.86
N GLY A 510 -4.31 10.19 8.00
CA GLY A 510 -4.54 10.98 6.78
C GLY A 510 -5.34 10.25 5.69
N ASP A 511 -5.50 8.93 5.83
CA ASP A 511 -6.30 8.08 4.92
C ASP A 511 -7.73 7.89 5.42
N LEU A 512 -7.95 7.99 6.73
CA LEU A 512 -9.28 8.10 7.33
C LEU A 512 -9.93 9.45 6.97
N GLU A 513 -9.19 10.56 7.03
CA GLU A 513 -9.66 11.89 6.62
C GLU A 513 -10.03 11.93 5.11
N ALA A 514 -9.21 11.30 4.25
CA ALA A 514 -9.55 11.14 2.84
C ALA A 514 -10.83 10.29 2.64
N THR A 515 -11.08 9.34 3.54
CA THR A 515 -12.30 8.52 3.53
C THR A 515 -13.53 9.34 3.87
N PHE A 516 -13.47 10.11 4.94
CA PHE A 516 -14.52 11.04 5.35
C PHE A 516 -14.89 12.02 4.22
N ASN A 517 -13.89 12.64 3.59
CA ASN A 517 -14.08 13.57 2.48
C ASN A 517 -14.78 12.95 1.26
N SER A 518 -14.45 11.69 0.90
CA SER A 518 -15.10 11.01 -0.23
C SER A 518 -16.60 10.70 0.01
N VAL A 519 -16.97 10.45 1.27
CA VAL A 519 -18.38 10.27 1.68
C VAL A 519 -19.13 11.61 1.63
N TRP A 520 -18.49 12.69 2.07
CA TRP A 520 -19.05 14.04 2.04
C TRP A 520 -19.32 14.56 0.61
N ILE A 521 -18.43 14.27 -0.34
CA ILE A 521 -18.64 14.60 -1.77
C ILE A 521 -19.86 13.84 -2.33
N ARG A 522 -20.02 12.55 -1.99
CA ARG A 522 -21.18 11.74 -2.39
C ARG A 522 -22.49 12.32 -1.85
N ALA A 523 -22.50 12.79 -0.60
CA ALA A 523 -23.65 13.45 0.01
C ALA A 523 -23.98 14.81 -0.66
N SER A 524 -22.95 15.54 -1.08
CA SER A 524 -23.09 16.82 -1.80
C SER A 524 -23.66 16.63 -3.22
N GLN A 525 -23.27 15.57 -3.93
CA GLN A 525 -23.87 15.21 -5.23
C GLN A 525 -25.35 14.83 -5.08
N LEU A 526 -25.70 14.01 -4.08
CA LEU A 526 -27.10 13.67 -3.77
C LEU A 526 -27.95 14.92 -3.48
N ALA A 527 -27.39 15.97 -2.88
CA ALA A 527 -28.09 17.24 -2.66
C ALA A 527 -28.29 18.05 -3.96
N GLN A 528 -27.35 17.96 -4.92
CA GLN A 528 -27.51 18.56 -6.26
C GLN A 528 -28.56 17.80 -7.10
N GLU A 529 -28.55 16.47 -7.08
CA GLU A 529 -29.58 15.63 -7.71
C GLU A 529 -30.98 15.95 -7.16
N LEU A 530 -31.10 16.11 -5.83
CA LEU A 530 -32.35 16.53 -5.16
C LEU A 530 -32.83 17.92 -5.61
N ASN A 531 -31.90 18.82 -5.91
CA ASN A 531 -32.20 20.18 -6.38
C ASN A 531 -32.59 20.22 -7.86
N GLN A 532 -32.00 19.37 -8.70
CA GLN A 532 -32.42 19.22 -10.08
C GLN A 532 -33.84 18.62 -10.14
N LEU A 533 -34.08 17.53 -9.41
CA LEU A 533 -35.41 16.94 -9.25
C LEU A 533 -36.44 17.97 -8.77
N ARG A 534 -36.09 18.84 -7.81
CA ARG A 534 -36.97 19.94 -7.36
C ARG A 534 -37.36 20.90 -8.49
N LYS A 535 -36.39 21.37 -9.29
CA LYS A 535 -36.66 22.23 -10.45
C LYS A 535 -37.61 21.55 -11.44
N ASP A 536 -37.41 20.27 -11.69
CA ASP A 536 -38.20 19.50 -12.67
C ASP A 536 -39.67 19.30 -12.23
N VAL A 537 -39.99 19.40 -10.93
CA VAL A 537 -41.38 19.45 -10.39
C VAL A 537 -41.87 20.86 -10.03
N GLY A 538 -41.16 21.92 -10.42
CA GLY A 538 -41.55 23.31 -10.17
C GLY A 538 -41.38 23.79 -8.72
N LEU A 539 -40.61 23.07 -7.90
CA LEU A 539 -40.23 23.47 -6.55
C LEU A 539 -38.89 24.21 -6.56
N GLY A 540 -38.79 25.30 -5.79
CA GLY A 540 -37.56 26.10 -5.70
C GLY A 540 -36.35 25.30 -5.22
N SER A 541 -35.16 25.68 -5.68
CA SER A 541 -33.90 25.08 -5.23
C SER A 541 -33.63 25.36 -3.75
N LEU A 542 -33.12 24.35 -3.03
CA LEU A 542 -32.39 24.56 -1.77
C LEU A 542 -31.03 25.16 -2.11
N GLU A 543 -30.62 26.21 -1.41
CA GLU A 543 -29.22 26.63 -1.43
C GLU A 543 -28.37 25.58 -0.70
N VAL A 544 -27.31 25.13 -1.38
CA VAL A 544 -26.25 24.30 -0.78
C VAL A 544 -24.96 25.12 -0.90
N PRO A 545 -24.26 25.44 0.20
CA PRO A 545 -23.08 26.30 0.14
C PRO A 545 -22.01 25.72 -0.77
N THR A 546 -21.48 26.56 -1.68
CA THR A 546 -20.39 26.16 -2.57
C THR A 546 -19.04 26.53 -1.97
N TYR A 547 -17.98 25.79 -2.33
CA TYR A 547 -16.60 25.84 -1.81
C TYR A 547 -15.85 27.21 -1.91
N LEU A 548 -16.52 28.29 -2.31
CA LEU A 548 -15.87 29.43 -2.96
C LEU A 548 -16.15 30.79 -2.31
N GLU A 549 -16.41 30.82 -1.01
CA GLU A 549 -16.38 32.08 -0.26
C GLU A 549 -15.73 31.94 1.11
N LEU A 550 -14.39 31.93 1.07
CA LEU A 550 -13.49 32.60 2.02
C LEU A 550 -12.04 32.22 1.69
N THR A 551 -11.44 32.67 0.57
CA THR A 551 -10.07 32.20 0.19
C THR A 551 -9.09 33.25 -0.34
N ASN A 552 -8.91 34.38 0.37
CA ASN A 552 -7.88 35.40 0.09
C ASN A 552 -7.21 35.90 1.39
N SER A 553 -6.14 35.28 1.90
CA SER A 553 -4.81 35.42 1.31
C SER A 553 -4.59 34.64 0.02
N LYS A 554 -3.79 35.23 -0.89
CA LYS A 554 -3.29 34.60 -2.12
C LYS A 554 -2.85 33.15 -1.86
N PRO A 555 -3.22 32.24 -2.76
CA PRO A 555 -4.41 31.38 -2.66
C PRO A 555 -4.16 30.16 -1.75
N LEU A 556 -5.15 29.58 -1.06
CA LEU A 556 -6.57 29.89 -0.92
C LEU A 556 -6.89 29.83 0.59
N LYS A 557 -7.19 30.95 1.28
CA LYS A 557 -7.25 30.96 2.76
C LYS A 557 -8.56 31.39 3.43
N THR A 558 -8.96 30.55 4.40
CA THR A 558 -10.26 30.36 5.11
C THR A 558 -11.20 29.43 4.30
N LEU A 559 -12.45 29.08 4.65
CA LEU A 559 -13.24 29.36 5.85
C LEU A 559 -12.49 29.16 7.18
N GLU A 560 -12.90 29.91 8.19
CA GLU A 560 -12.87 29.45 9.58
C GLU A 560 -14.23 28.80 9.92
N PRO A 561 -14.31 27.90 10.92
CA PRO A 561 -15.44 27.00 11.10
C PRO A 561 -16.67 27.68 11.76
N SER A 562 -17.30 28.62 11.06
CA SER A 562 -18.47 29.37 11.52
C SER A 562 -19.78 29.00 10.80
N ILE A 563 -20.01 27.71 10.52
CA ILE A 563 -21.38 27.22 10.70
C ILE A 563 -21.54 27.02 12.20
N ASP A 564 -22.26 27.95 12.81
CA ASP A 564 -22.93 27.70 14.07
C ASP A 564 -24.03 26.65 13.79
N LEU A 565 -23.71 25.39 14.07
CA LEU A 565 -24.61 24.26 13.86
C LEU A 565 -25.78 24.27 14.87
N SER A 566 -25.83 25.25 15.79
CA SER A 566 -26.92 25.46 16.73
C SER A 566 -28.30 25.65 16.09
N SER A 567 -28.35 25.86 14.77
CA SER A 567 -29.55 26.07 13.96
C SER A 567 -30.02 24.84 13.16
N ILE A 568 -29.34 23.68 13.25
CA ILE A 568 -29.81 22.45 12.56
C ILE A 568 -30.82 21.72 13.45
N PHE A 569 -32.08 21.71 13.01
CA PHE A 569 -33.18 20.99 13.65
C PHE A 569 -33.35 19.59 13.03
N VAL A 570 -32.87 18.54 13.72
CA VAL A 570 -33.05 17.14 13.29
C VAL A 570 -34.32 16.56 13.92
N SER A 571 -35.24 16.03 13.12
CA SER A 571 -36.45 15.35 13.61
C SER A 571 -36.46 13.87 13.24
N LEU A 572 -36.52 13.01 14.26
CA LEU A 572 -36.42 11.56 14.19
C LEU A 572 -37.69 10.93 14.81
N SER A 573 -38.48 10.17 14.04
CA SER A 573 -39.64 9.46 14.60
C SER A 573 -39.36 7.96 14.67
N LEU A 574 -39.30 7.40 15.88
CA LEU A 574 -38.98 6.00 16.14
C LEU A 574 -40.26 5.23 16.44
N THR A 575 -40.64 4.29 15.58
CA THR A 575 -41.76 3.39 15.85
C THR A 575 -41.22 2.12 16.51
N CYS A 576 -41.62 1.87 17.75
CA CYS A 576 -41.05 0.82 18.59
C CYS A 576 -42.13 -0.11 19.13
N ASP A 577 -41.81 -1.39 19.27
CA ASP A 577 -42.72 -2.38 19.86
C ASP A 577 -42.71 -2.26 21.39
N PRO A 578 -43.85 -2.09 22.06
CA PRO A 578 -43.90 -2.01 23.51
C PRO A 578 -43.46 -3.30 24.22
N ASP A 579 -43.53 -4.45 23.54
CA ASP A 579 -43.06 -5.72 24.08
C ASP A 579 -41.50 -5.85 23.96
N PHE A 580 -40.84 -4.94 23.24
CA PHE A 580 -39.37 -4.85 23.05
C PHE A 580 -38.89 -3.37 23.00
N PRO A 581 -39.01 -2.61 24.10
CA PRO A 581 -38.67 -1.18 24.12
C PRO A 581 -37.16 -0.92 23.97
N PRO A 582 -36.73 0.13 23.24
CA PRO A 582 -35.32 0.46 23.02
C PRO A 582 -34.70 1.18 24.24
N ILE A 583 -34.58 0.50 25.38
CA ILE A 583 -34.19 1.10 26.67
C ILE A 583 -32.83 1.82 26.59
N GLY A 584 -31.83 1.20 25.95
CA GLY A 584 -30.51 1.83 25.74
C GLY A 584 -30.58 3.15 24.96
N ILE A 585 -31.52 3.28 24.02
CA ILE A 585 -31.75 4.52 23.25
C ILE A 585 -32.40 5.58 24.13
N PHE A 586 -33.37 5.22 24.97
CA PHE A 586 -34.00 6.19 25.90
C PHE A 586 -32.96 6.78 26.85
N LYS A 587 -32.06 5.94 27.37
CA LYS A 587 -30.97 6.36 28.26
C LYS A 587 -29.91 7.21 27.53
N LEU A 588 -29.61 6.87 26.27
CA LEU A 588 -28.72 7.67 25.43
C LEU A 588 -29.32 9.06 25.17
N VAL A 589 -30.61 9.14 24.83
CA VAL A 589 -31.33 10.41 24.62
C VAL A 589 -31.39 11.24 25.91
N GLU A 590 -31.62 10.62 27.07
CA GLU A 590 -31.53 11.28 28.37
C GLU A 590 -30.15 11.92 28.58
N THR A 591 -29.07 11.15 28.32
CA THR A 591 -27.69 11.62 28.47
C THR A 591 -27.35 12.74 27.49
N ILE A 592 -27.75 12.61 26.23
CA ILE A 592 -27.59 13.63 25.18
C ILE A 592 -28.30 14.94 25.57
N SER A 593 -29.50 14.86 26.15
CA SER A 593 -30.28 16.04 26.54
C SER A 593 -29.63 16.91 27.61
N LYS A 594 -28.67 16.36 28.38
CA LYS A 594 -27.84 17.12 29.34
C LYS A 594 -26.85 18.07 28.62
N TYR A 595 -26.56 17.83 27.34
CA TYR A 595 -25.54 18.55 26.56
C TYR A 595 -26.10 19.26 25.31
N ILE A 596 -27.24 18.82 24.76
CA ILE A 596 -27.92 19.46 23.61
C ILE A 596 -29.39 19.75 23.95
N PRO A 597 -29.93 20.95 23.65
CA PRO A 597 -31.36 21.22 23.64
C PRO A 597 -32.12 20.18 22.80
N THR A 598 -32.88 19.31 23.47
CA THR A 598 -33.55 18.15 22.87
C THR A 598 -35.01 18.12 23.30
N ILE A 599 -35.92 17.91 22.34
CA ILE A 599 -37.35 17.70 22.60
C ILE A 599 -37.74 16.24 22.33
N THR A 600 -38.32 15.58 23.32
CA THR A 600 -38.75 14.18 23.23
C THR A 600 -40.26 14.10 23.37
N SER A 601 -40.97 13.59 22.35
CA SER A 601 -42.43 13.39 22.39
C SER A 601 -42.80 11.91 22.31
N VAL A 602 -43.86 11.52 23.01
CA VAL A 602 -44.36 10.12 23.04
C VAL A 602 -45.78 10.05 22.49
N HIS A 603 -46.02 9.10 21.58
CA HIS A 603 -47.32 8.83 20.98
C HIS A 603 -47.62 7.33 21.03
N ILE A 604 -48.81 6.97 21.48
CA ILE A 604 -49.28 5.58 21.48
C ILE A 604 -50.22 5.39 20.28
N HIS A 605 -49.90 4.46 19.39
CA HIS A 605 -50.73 4.20 18.20
C HIS A 605 -52.11 3.67 18.61
N SER A 606 -53.17 4.06 17.89
CA SER A 606 -54.56 3.78 18.23
C SER A 606 -54.89 2.28 18.43
N SER A 607 -54.11 1.40 17.80
CA SER A 607 -54.19 -0.07 17.94
C SER A 607 -53.73 -0.61 19.30
N MET A 608 -53.16 0.21 20.18
CA MET A 608 -52.57 -0.22 21.47
C MET A 608 -53.31 0.34 22.70
N LYS A 609 -54.47 1.00 22.53
CA LYS A 609 -55.15 1.83 23.54
C LYS A 609 -55.54 1.16 24.88
N ASN A 610 -55.51 -0.18 24.99
CA ASN A 610 -55.99 -0.94 26.16
C ASN A 610 -54.90 -1.80 26.85
N ARG A 611 -53.62 -1.45 26.72
CA ARG A 611 -52.53 -2.07 27.50
C ARG A 611 -51.93 -1.05 28.47
N ASP A 612 -51.76 -1.43 29.73
CA ASP A 612 -50.95 -0.67 30.68
C ASP A 612 -49.49 -0.73 30.26
N PHE A 613 -48.90 0.43 29.95
CA PHE A 613 -47.49 0.58 29.65
C PHE A 613 -46.85 1.48 30.70
N ARG A 614 -45.75 1.02 31.31
CA ARG A 614 -44.89 1.89 32.11
C ARG A 614 -44.12 2.82 31.17
N THR A 615 -44.65 4.03 30.99
CA THR A 615 -43.95 5.13 30.29
C THR A 615 -43.00 5.89 31.23
N ASP A 616 -43.00 5.51 32.51
CA ASP A 616 -42.32 6.13 33.66
C ASP A 616 -40.80 6.30 33.49
N TYR A 617 -40.18 5.54 32.57
CA TYR A 617 -38.74 5.58 32.27
C TYR A 617 -38.39 6.41 31.02
N ILE A 618 -39.37 7.05 30.38
CA ILE A 618 -39.17 7.79 29.12
C ILE A 618 -39.08 9.29 29.44
N PRO A 619 -37.89 9.92 29.31
CA PRO A 619 -37.72 11.32 29.65
C PRO A 619 -38.45 12.21 28.64
N THR A 620 -39.56 12.79 29.07
CA THR A 620 -40.28 13.82 28.30
C THR A 620 -39.61 15.16 28.56
N LEU A 621 -38.77 15.57 27.62
CA LEU A 621 -37.95 16.78 27.68
C LEU A 621 -38.49 17.77 26.66
N ASP A 622 -38.60 19.04 27.06
CA ASP A 622 -38.99 20.14 26.18
C ASP A 622 -38.11 21.36 26.51
N THR A 623 -37.25 21.75 25.56
CA THR A 623 -36.33 22.88 25.69
C THR A 623 -36.59 23.89 24.57
N PRO A 624 -36.80 25.19 24.88
CA PRO A 624 -36.92 26.22 23.85
C PRO A 624 -35.68 26.28 22.97
N GLY A 625 -35.86 26.24 21.65
CA GLY A 625 -34.75 26.22 20.70
C GLY A 625 -34.06 24.85 20.52
N TYR A 626 -34.79 23.75 20.71
CA TYR A 626 -34.31 22.37 20.51
C TYR A 626 -33.55 22.19 19.17
N GLN A 627 -32.40 21.53 19.17
CA GLN A 627 -31.69 21.13 17.94
C GLN A 627 -32.05 19.70 17.52
N LEU A 628 -32.48 18.87 18.47
CA LEU A 628 -32.87 17.48 18.23
C LEU A 628 -34.31 17.25 18.69
N ARG A 629 -35.14 16.68 17.82
CA ARG A 629 -36.51 16.23 18.11
C ARG A 629 -36.60 14.72 17.92
N ILE A 630 -37.01 14.01 18.97
CA ILE A 630 -37.22 12.56 18.93
C ILE A 630 -38.67 12.25 19.28
N THR A 631 -39.39 11.64 18.35
CA THR A 631 -40.79 11.28 18.51
C THR A 631 -40.94 9.77 18.58
N LEU A 632 -41.23 9.25 19.77
CA LEU A 632 -41.41 7.83 20.05
C LEU A 632 -42.86 7.43 19.75
N ILE A 633 -43.07 6.45 18.87
CA ILE A 633 -44.38 5.96 18.42
C ILE A 633 -44.52 4.50 18.81
N PHE A 634 -45.32 4.20 19.83
CA PHE A 634 -45.53 2.83 20.29
C PHE A 634 -46.56 2.10 19.43
N LYS A 635 -46.10 1.06 18.73
CA LYS A 635 -46.90 0.20 17.83
C LYS A 635 -46.24 -1.16 17.70
N LYS A 636 -47.04 -2.23 17.63
CA LYS A 636 -46.51 -3.59 17.42
C LYS A 636 -45.78 -3.69 16.06
N VAL A 637 -44.46 -3.88 16.09
CA VAL A 637 -43.55 -3.91 14.92
C VAL A 637 -42.44 -4.97 15.02
N GLY A 638 -42.32 -5.69 16.14
CA GLY A 638 -41.26 -6.68 16.39
C GLY A 638 -40.00 -6.06 17.02
N ARG A 639 -38.91 -6.84 17.07
CA ARG A 639 -37.65 -6.43 17.74
C ARG A 639 -36.93 -5.25 17.07
N SER A 640 -37.08 -5.10 15.75
CA SER A 640 -36.49 -3.99 14.99
C SER A 640 -37.39 -2.76 15.05
N SER A 641 -36.82 -1.61 15.39
CA SER A 641 -37.55 -0.34 15.43
C SER A 641 -37.63 0.28 14.03
N ILE A 642 -38.81 0.81 13.66
CA ILE A 642 -38.99 1.50 12.38
C ILE A 642 -38.69 2.98 12.56
N VAL A 643 -37.51 3.39 12.11
CA VAL A 643 -37.03 4.76 12.11
C VAL A 643 -37.62 5.51 10.92
N CYS A 644 -38.17 6.71 11.17
CA CYS A 644 -38.59 7.65 10.15
C CYS A 644 -37.76 8.94 10.24
N ILE A 645 -37.12 9.33 9.14
CA ILE A 645 -36.44 10.62 8.99
C ILE A 645 -37.06 11.30 7.77
N GLY A 646 -37.81 12.39 8.02
CA GLY A 646 -38.72 12.95 7.02
C GLY A 646 -39.69 11.90 6.48
N ASN A 647 -39.75 11.74 5.15
CA ASN A 647 -40.65 10.78 4.48
C ASN A 647 -40.05 9.37 4.31
N ARG A 648 -38.79 9.14 4.70
CA ARG A 648 -38.13 7.83 4.56
C ARG A 648 -38.33 6.99 5.81
N LYS A 649 -38.61 5.69 5.64
CA LYS A 649 -38.76 4.71 6.73
C LYS A 649 -37.76 3.58 6.57
N MET A 650 -37.13 3.17 7.67
CA MET A 650 -36.15 2.08 7.71
C MET A 650 -36.37 1.23 8.96
N SER A 651 -36.29 -0.09 8.83
CA SER A 651 -36.26 -0.99 9.99
C SER A 651 -34.82 -1.15 10.44
N LEU A 652 -34.51 -0.86 11.70
CA LEU A 652 -33.16 -0.97 12.27
C LEU A 652 -33.13 -1.90 13.49
N SER A 653 -31.98 -2.56 13.68
CA SER A 653 -31.65 -3.20 14.95
C SER A 653 -31.46 -2.15 16.06
N GLN A 654 -31.46 -2.58 17.32
CA GLN A 654 -31.18 -1.68 18.45
C GLN A 654 -29.75 -1.08 18.35
N ALA A 655 -28.77 -1.87 17.92
CA ALA A 655 -27.40 -1.41 17.73
C ALA A 655 -27.28 -0.37 16.59
N ASP A 656 -27.93 -0.61 15.44
CA ASP A 656 -27.91 0.34 14.32
C ASP A 656 -28.64 1.65 14.65
N LEU A 657 -29.71 1.56 15.45
CA LEU A 657 -30.41 2.72 15.98
C LEU A 657 -29.52 3.51 16.97
N PHE A 658 -28.74 2.83 17.81
CA PHE A 658 -27.79 3.48 18.74
C PHE A 658 -26.69 4.21 17.97
N ARG A 659 -26.06 3.54 16.98
CA ARG A 659 -25.10 4.14 16.06
C ARG A 659 -25.66 5.39 15.39
N LEU A 660 -26.89 5.32 14.88
CA LEU A 660 -27.55 6.44 14.21
C LEU A 660 -27.75 7.65 15.14
N VAL A 661 -28.19 7.44 16.38
CA VAL A 661 -28.36 8.53 17.36
C VAL A 661 -27.01 9.13 17.77
N CYS A 662 -25.97 8.31 17.98
CA CYS A 662 -24.61 8.81 18.24
C CYS A 662 -24.08 9.66 17.09
N ARG A 663 -24.24 9.23 15.82
CA ARG A 663 -23.82 10.04 14.67
C ARG A 663 -24.59 11.35 14.54
N ILE A 664 -25.89 11.36 14.87
CA ILE A 664 -26.67 12.60 14.92
C ILE A 664 -26.11 13.55 16.00
N TYR A 665 -25.73 13.02 17.17
CA TYR A 665 -25.08 13.80 18.23
C TYR A 665 -23.72 14.38 17.79
N GLU A 666 -22.85 13.57 17.17
CA GLU A 666 -21.55 14.02 16.66
C GLU A 666 -21.71 15.15 15.64
N LEU A 667 -22.69 15.01 14.73
CA LEU A 667 -23.00 16.01 13.71
C LEU A 667 -23.50 17.33 14.30
N VAL A 668 -24.27 17.30 15.39
CA VAL A 668 -24.79 18.54 16.04
C VAL A 668 -23.72 19.20 16.92
N THR A 669 -22.93 18.42 17.67
CA THR A 669 -21.98 18.96 18.67
C THR A 669 -20.55 19.15 18.17
N LYS A 670 -20.19 18.56 17.03
CA LYS A 670 -18.79 18.41 16.55
C LYS A 670 -17.89 17.62 17.52
N CYS A 671 -18.46 16.91 18.50
CA CYS A 671 -17.72 16.05 19.43
C CYS A 671 -17.80 14.59 18.99
N PRO A 672 -16.68 13.88 18.72
CA PRO A 672 -16.70 12.47 18.36
C PRO A 672 -17.11 11.60 19.56
N VAL A 673 -17.97 10.61 19.32
CA VAL A 673 -18.61 9.75 20.34
C VAL A 673 -18.45 8.26 20.03
N TYR A 674 -18.50 7.88 18.76
CA TYR A 674 -18.51 6.48 18.31
C TYR A 674 -17.18 6.02 17.70
N GLU A 675 -16.34 6.95 17.22
CA GLU A 675 -15.07 6.65 16.53
C GLU A 675 -13.79 7.07 17.29
N SER A 676 -13.92 7.66 18.47
CA SER A 676 -12.77 7.90 19.34
C SER A 676 -12.20 6.57 19.88
N VAL A 677 -10.90 6.34 19.64
CA VAL A 677 -10.08 5.29 20.29
C VAL A 677 -10.46 3.82 19.99
N ASN A 678 -10.89 3.50 18.76
CA ASN A 678 -10.99 2.10 18.28
C ASN A 678 -12.03 1.24 19.04
N GLU A 679 -13.00 1.87 19.72
CA GLU A 679 -13.93 1.21 20.66
C GLU A 679 -15.18 0.59 20.00
N ALA A 680 -15.46 0.86 18.72
CA ALA A 680 -16.70 0.45 18.03
C ALA A 680 -17.05 -1.05 18.19
N ALA A 681 -16.06 -1.95 18.05
CA ALA A 681 -16.27 -3.39 18.20
C ALA A 681 -16.61 -3.83 19.64
N PHE A 682 -16.21 -3.05 20.64
CA PHE A 682 -16.50 -3.31 22.05
C PHE A 682 -17.88 -2.76 22.45
N ILE A 683 -18.29 -1.64 21.85
CA ILE A 683 -19.66 -1.10 21.95
C ILE A 683 -20.67 -2.08 21.35
N ASP A 684 -20.36 -2.62 20.17
CA ASP A 684 -21.20 -3.62 19.50
C ASP A 684 -21.38 -4.86 20.38
N MET A 685 -20.28 -5.41 20.94
CA MET A 685 -20.32 -6.53 21.90
C MET A 685 -21.14 -6.21 23.18
N TRP A 686 -21.09 -4.97 23.68
CA TRP A 686 -21.85 -4.57 24.87
C TRP A 686 -23.36 -4.46 24.60
N LEU A 687 -23.74 -3.90 23.44
CA LEU A 687 -25.14 -3.81 23.00
C LEU A 687 -25.72 -5.20 22.68
N GLU A 688 -24.93 -6.10 22.11
CA GLU A 688 -25.30 -7.51 21.90
C GLU A 688 -25.52 -8.24 23.24
N LEU A 689 -24.60 -8.10 24.21
CA LEU A 689 -24.76 -8.67 25.55
C LEU A 689 -25.96 -8.11 26.32
N GLN A 690 -26.32 -6.83 26.12
CA GLN A 690 -27.54 -6.26 26.69
C GLN A 690 -28.80 -6.89 26.08
N ASP A 691 -28.88 -7.03 24.75
CA ASP A 691 -30.02 -7.66 24.06
C ASP A 691 -30.18 -9.14 24.45
N GLU A 692 -29.08 -9.88 24.60
CA GLU A 692 -29.10 -11.26 25.13
C GLU A 692 -29.66 -11.34 26.56
N CYS A 693 -29.29 -10.42 27.45
CA CYS A 693 -29.74 -10.41 28.85
C CYS A 693 -31.18 -9.93 29.01
N GLU A 694 -31.65 -9.00 28.17
CA GLU A 694 -33.03 -8.50 28.21
C GLU A 694 -34.00 -9.44 27.48
N THR A 695 -33.53 -10.27 26.55
CA THR A 695 -34.35 -11.32 25.91
C THR A 695 -34.37 -12.66 26.64
N SER A 696 -33.32 -13.01 27.40
CA SER A 696 -33.30 -14.22 28.23
C SER A 696 -33.80 -13.94 29.66
N ARG A 697 -35.03 -14.39 29.97
CA ARG A 697 -35.64 -14.29 31.31
C ARG A 697 -34.93 -15.12 32.42
N GLU A 698 -33.75 -15.66 32.12
CA GLU A 698 -32.98 -16.57 32.98
C GLU A 698 -31.67 -15.97 33.51
N ILE A 699 -31.17 -14.88 32.92
CA ILE A 699 -29.92 -14.26 33.40
C ILE A 699 -30.19 -13.46 34.67
N ASN A 700 -29.74 -14.00 35.80
CA ASN A 700 -29.71 -13.31 37.08
C ASN A 700 -28.84 -12.05 36.96
N LEU A 701 -29.44 -10.88 37.23
CA LEU A 701 -28.82 -9.55 37.14
C LEU A 701 -27.44 -9.46 37.82
N LYS A 702 -27.25 -10.23 38.89
CA LYS A 702 -25.98 -10.31 39.63
C LYS A 702 -24.88 -11.02 38.83
N GLY A 703 -25.20 -12.11 38.14
CA GLY A 703 -24.25 -12.83 37.27
C GLY A 703 -23.88 -12.03 36.03
N PHE A 704 -24.82 -11.24 35.50
CA PHE A 704 -24.55 -10.25 34.44
C PHE A 704 -23.51 -9.22 34.89
N LEU A 705 -23.70 -8.60 36.07
CA LEU A 705 -22.74 -7.64 36.63
C LEU A 705 -21.37 -8.26 36.89
N GLU A 706 -21.32 -9.49 37.43
CA GLU A 706 -20.06 -10.21 37.67
C GLU A 706 -19.28 -10.49 36.37
N GLU A 707 -19.96 -10.91 35.29
CA GLU A 707 -19.31 -11.17 33.99
C GLU A 707 -18.89 -9.86 33.27
N VAL A 708 -19.69 -8.79 33.38
CA VAL A 708 -19.31 -7.46 32.86
C VAL A 708 -18.07 -6.93 33.57
N ILE A 709 -18.04 -6.94 34.92
CA ILE A 709 -16.89 -6.46 35.71
C ILE A 709 -15.63 -7.27 35.38
N LYS A 710 -15.73 -8.61 35.32
CA LYS A 710 -14.63 -9.52 35.00
C LYS A 710 -14.06 -9.31 33.59
N ARG A 711 -14.89 -8.87 32.63
CA ARG A 711 -14.44 -8.47 31.29
C ARG A 711 -13.80 -7.08 31.29
N LEU A 712 -14.38 -6.09 32.00
CA LEU A 712 -13.78 -4.76 32.17
C LEU A 712 -12.39 -4.81 32.84
N GLU A 713 -12.20 -5.71 33.80
CA GLU A 713 -10.90 -6.03 34.41
C GLU A 713 -9.92 -6.64 33.38
N LYS A 714 -10.37 -7.66 32.63
CA LYS A 714 -9.55 -8.34 31.61
C LYS A 714 -9.03 -7.39 30.52
N PHE A 715 -9.79 -6.36 30.16
CA PHE A 715 -9.43 -5.39 29.12
C PHE A 715 -8.83 -4.08 29.67
N GLY A 716 -8.60 -3.96 30.99
CA GLY A 716 -7.90 -2.82 31.60
C GLY A 716 -8.70 -1.51 31.68
N TRP A 717 -9.99 -1.50 31.32
CA TRP A 717 -10.84 -0.31 31.27
C TRP A 717 -10.96 0.41 32.62
N LEU A 718 -10.91 -0.34 33.72
CA LEU A 718 -10.96 0.23 35.08
C LEU A 718 -9.71 1.06 35.45
N ILE A 719 -8.64 1.01 34.64
CA ILE A 719 -7.30 1.56 34.96
C ILE A 719 -6.89 2.69 33.98
N ASN A 720 -7.44 2.73 32.76
CA ASN A 720 -7.09 3.74 31.74
C ASN A 720 -7.45 5.20 32.15
N SER A 721 -6.69 6.16 31.61
CA SER A 721 -6.84 7.60 31.93
C SER A 721 -7.76 8.36 30.97
N ASP A 722 -7.84 7.90 29.73
CA ASP A 722 -8.60 8.55 28.67
C ASP A 722 -10.01 7.95 28.67
N LYS A 723 -11.03 8.81 28.71
CA LYS A 723 -12.44 8.42 28.85
C LYS A 723 -13.17 8.60 27.53
N SER A 724 -13.98 7.64 27.11
CA SER A 724 -14.93 7.82 26.02
C SER A 724 -16.32 8.20 26.54
N VAL A 725 -17.20 8.69 25.65
CA VAL A 725 -18.61 8.95 26.00
C VAL A 725 -19.35 7.65 26.32
N CYS A 726 -18.84 6.50 25.84
CA CYS A 726 -19.37 5.18 26.20
C CYS A 726 -19.02 4.80 27.65
N ASP A 727 -17.84 5.17 28.18
CA ASP A 727 -17.55 5.01 29.61
C ASP A 727 -18.54 5.78 30.48
N VAL A 728 -18.84 7.04 30.10
CA VAL A 728 -19.82 7.90 30.80
C VAL A 728 -21.21 7.27 30.75
N PHE A 729 -21.63 6.73 29.60
CA PHE A 729 -22.92 6.08 29.43
C PHE A 729 -23.05 4.79 30.26
N VAL A 730 -22.03 3.92 30.24
CA VAL A 730 -22.00 2.69 31.05
C VAL A 730 -21.95 3.02 32.54
N ALA A 731 -21.23 4.07 32.95
CA ALA A 731 -21.19 4.53 34.33
C ALA A 731 -22.54 5.10 34.82
N ASP A 732 -23.22 5.96 34.04
CA ASP A 732 -24.56 6.50 34.37
C ASP A 732 -25.59 5.36 34.46
N TYR A 733 -25.56 4.39 33.54
CA TYR A 733 -26.40 3.19 33.59
C TYR A 733 -26.18 2.36 34.87
N LEU A 734 -24.93 2.05 35.22
CA LEU A 734 -24.61 1.34 36.47
C LEU A 734 -25.04 2.15 37.70
N GLN A 735 -24.82 3.47 37.71
CA GLN A 735 -25.21 4.33 38.82
C GLN A 735 -26.72 4.32 39.07
N THR A 736 -27.56 4.29 38.02
CA THR A 736 -29.02 4.24 38.18
C THR A 736 -29.57 2.97 38.83
N ARG A 737 -28.79 1.87 38.87
CA ARG A 737 -29.22 0.60 39.48
C ARG A 737 -28.98 0.52 41.00
N ASN A 738 -28.19 1.42 41.56
CA ASN A 738 -28.05 1.62 43.01
C ASN A 738 -27.52 0.39 43.80
N ASP A 739 -26.78 -0.51 43.14
CA ASP A 739 -26.17 -1.69 43.76
C ASP A 739 -24.84 -1.39 44.48
N LYS A 740 -24.38 -2.31 45.34
CA LYS A 740 -23.04 -2.25 45.94
C LYS A 740 -21.98 -2.86 45.02
N TYR A 741 -21.23 -2.01 44.33
CA TYR A 741 -20.12 -2.43 43.47
C TYR A 741 -18.79 -2.57 44.24
N PRO A 742 -17.81 -3.36 43.71
CA PRO A 742 -16.44 -3.37 44.20
C PRO A 742 -15.79 -1.98 44.15
N SER A 743 -14.85 -1.69 45.05
CA SER A 743 -14.22 -0.36 45.18
C SER A 743 -13.56 0.13 43.88
N ILE A 744 -12.97 -0.76 43.10
CA ILE A 744 -12.35 -0.41 41.81
C ILE A 744 -13.38 0.06 40.76
N VAL A 745 -14.58 -0.53 40.78
CA VAL A 745 -15.72 -0.16 39.92
C VAL A 745 -16.37 1.13 40.42
N SER A 746 -16.57 1.29 41.73
CA SER A 746 -17.05 2.55 42.31
C SER A 746 -16.12 3.73 42.01
N ASN A 747 -14.80 3.52 42.14
CA ASN A 747 -13.79 4.51 41.78
C ASN A 747 -13.69 4.75 40.27
N TRP A 748 -14.09 3.79 39.43
CA TRP A 748 -14.19 4.00 37.98
C TRP A 748 -15.45 4.80 37.63
N ILE A 749 -16.62 4.46 38.17
CA ILE A 749 -17.86 5.25 38.01
C ILE A 749 -17.64 6.70 38.47
N GLN A 750 -17.02 6.92 39.63
CA GLN A 750 -16.66 8.27 40.11
C GLN A 750 -15.60 8.98 39.26
N ARG A 751 -14.82 8.25 38.46
CA ARG A 751 -13.91 8.84 37.47
C ARG A 751 -14.59 9.07 36.12
N CYS A 752 -15.64 8.34 35.75
CA CYS A 752 -16.35 8.54 34.49
C CYS A 752 -17.25 9.78 34.54
N MET A 753 -17.88 10.02 35.68
CA MET A 753 -18.56 11.28 36.02
C MET A 753 -17.59 12.47 36.14
#